data_AF-M7B9I3-F1
#
_entry.id   AF-M7B9I3-F1
#
_cell.length_a   1.000
_cell.length_b   1.000
_cell.length_c   1.000
_cell.angle_alpha   90.00
_cell.angle_beta   90.00
_cell.angle_gamma   90.00
#
_symmetry.space_group_name_H-M   'P 1'
#
loop_
_entity.id
_entity.type
_entity.pdbx_description
1 polymer ?
#
loop_
_entity_poly.entity_id
_entity_poly.type
_entity_poly.pdbx_seq_one_letter_code
_entity_poly.pdbx_strand_id
1 'polypeptide(L)'
;MQTTGNKRSSCPSFRLREVASMYFTMIMVFLVILVVALQGTAPRENYFPYKVPLDPQSFLELSWNVSYPEQVVHFQLLVKEPKFGLLFGMSDRGEFENADLAVLWSDGHSSYFGDAWSDEKGQLHMDSQQNYQLLKAHRTPEGLYLVFKRAFSTCDPKDYLIEDGTVHLIYGILEKPVRSLQAINLSAIHRGVQRVQLLKPNISAPELPRDMKTMEVRAPNVVIPSQETTYWCYMVELPDSFPRHHIVMYEPVITAGNEAIVHHMEVFQCAAEFDSFPHYNGPCDSKMKPDRLNYCRHVLAAWAMGAQAFYYPEEAGLAFGGPGSSKYLRLEIHYHNPLVFKGRHDSSGIRLYYTATLRRYDAGIMELGLVYTPVMAIPPGEAGFLLKGYCTDKCTQVALPPAGIHIFASQLHTHLTGRKVVTILSREGREREVVNADNHYSPHFQEIRMLKKVVSVFPGDVLTTTCTYNTEDRNQATVGGFSITDEMCVNYVHYYPQTQLELCKSAVDLGYLQRYFNLVNRFNDEEICMCPQASIRQQLSSVPWNAFNRDVLKSLYDFAPISMHCNKSSAVRFPLGFWLKLAVCNCFSRLANASPFPESTPFKDEIRIFFGSPGIAKPGYMVDDHQNLPMKDGPPRSSGWRRLL
;
A
#
# COMPACT_ATOMS: atom_id res chain seq x y z
N MET A 1 65.70 73.16 19.94
CA MET A 1 66.31 71.89 20.38
C MET A 1 65.66 70.76 19.58
N GLN A 2 66.51 69.92 19.00
CA GLN A 2 66.34 68.71 18.16
C GLN A 2 65.00 67.93 18.25
N THR A 3 64.31 67.78 17.12
CA THR A 3 64.11 66.56 16.26
C THR A 3 63.20 65.44 16.82
N THR A 4 62.13 65.12 16.09
CA THR A 4 61.80 63.75 15.61
C THR A 4 60.85 63.82 14.41
N GLY A 5 61.11 62.95 13.43
CA GLY A 5 60.56 63.01 12.07
C GLY A 5 59.26 62.23 11.85
N ASN A 6 58.54 62.66 10.81
CA ASN A 6 57.29 62.08 10.35
C ASN A 6 57.55 61.22 9.09
N LYS A 7 57.47 59.89 9.20
CA LYS A 7 57.56 58.96 8.05
C LYS A 7 56.20 58.85 7.37
N ARG A 8 56.08 59.39 6.15
CA ARG A 8 55.01 59.03 5.20
C ARG A 8 55.38 57.73 4.50
N SER A 9 54.49 56.74 4.57
CA SER A 9 54.55 55.45 3.91
C SER A 9 54.30 55.59 2.40
N SER A 10 55.15 54.94 1.61
CA SER A 10 55.05 54.83 0.15
C SER A 10 54.04 53.74 -0.23
N CYS A 11 53.06 54.08 -1.07
CA CYS A 11 52.24 53.08 -1.77
C CYS A 11 53.13 52.25 -2.72
N PRO A 12 52.98 50.91 -2.80
CA PRO A 12 53.68 50.11 -3.80
C PRO A 12 52.99 50.30 -5.17
N SER A 13 53.73 50.74 -6.18
CA SER A 13 53.28 50.64 -7.57
C SER A 13 53.46 49.19 -8.03
N PHE A 14 52.37 48.44 -8.15
CA PHE A 14 52.41 47.12 -8.77
C PHE A 14 52.91 47.24 -10.21
N ARG A 15 53.93 46.46 -10.58
CA ARG A 15 54.44 46.47 -11.95
C ARG A 15 53.35 45.93 -12.87
N LEU A 16 53.19 46.50 -14.06
CA LEU A 16 52.16 46.09 -15.04
C LEU A 16 52.09 44.57 -15.27
N ARG A 17 53.24 43.90 -15.13
CA ARG A 17 53.40 42.44 -15.22
C ARG A 17 52.72 41.66 -14.08
N GLU A 18 52.72 42.21 -12.87
CA GLU A 18 52.04 41.62 -11.70
C GLU A 18 50.53 41.79 -11.81
N VAL A 19 50.07 42.95 -12.30
CA VAL A 19 48.65 43.21 -12.57
C VAL A 19 48.13 42.30 -13.68
N ALA A 20 48.90 42.13 -14.76
CA ALA A 20 48.56 41.19 -15.83
C ALA A 20 48.50 39.74 -15.31
N SER A 21 49.48 39.33 -14.51
CA SER A 21 49.49 37.99 -13.90
C SER A 21 48.29 37.74 -13.01
N MET A 22 47.89 38.72 -12.17
CA MET A 22 46.72 38.63 -11.32
C MET A 22 45.42 38.60 -12.14
N TYR A 23 45.36 39.34 -13.24
CA TYR A 23 44.19 39.35 -14.12
C TYR A 23 44.01 38.01 -14.84
N PHE A 24 45.10 37.42 -15.35
CA PHE A 24 45.05 36.10 -15.98
C PHE A 24 44.76 34.97 -14.99
N THR A 25 45.27 35.03 -13.75
CA THR A 25 44.90 34.04 -12.73
C THR A 25 43.44 34.18 -12.30
N MET A 26 42.92 35.40 -12.18
CA MET A 26 41.49 35.61 -11.87
C MET A 26 40.58 35.13 -13.00
N ILE A 27 40.97 35.33 -14.27
CA ILE A 27 40.24 34.76 -15.42
C ILE A 27 40.29 33.23 -15.40
N MET A 28 41.45 32.63 -15.11
CA MET A 28 41.56 31.17 -15.00
C MET A 28 40.71 30.62 -13.86
N VAL A 29 40.73 31.25 -12.68
CA VAL A 29 39.90 30.84 -11.54
C VAL A 29 38.42 31.02 -11.87
N PHE A 30 38.03 32.11 -12.51
CA PHE A 30 36.66 32.33 -12.95
C PHE A 30 36.23 31.30 -13.99
N LEU A 31 37.08 30.96 -14.97
CA LEU A 31 36.82 29.91 -15.95
C LEU A 31 36.72 28.53 -15.29
N VAL A 32 37.55 28.22 -14.30
CA VAL A 32 37.45 26.97 -13.52
C VAL A 32 36.16 26.94 -12.73
N ILE A 33 35.77 28.02 -12.06
CA ILE A 33 34.50 28.11 -11.34
C ILE A 33 33.32 28.02 -12.32
N LEU A 34 33.41 28.64 -13.50
CA LEU A 34 32.41 28.58 -14.54
C LEU A 34 32.31 27.17 -15.13
N VAL A 35 33.44 26.48 -15.34
CA VAL A 35 33.48 25.08 -15.77
C VAL A 35 32.91 24.16 -14.69
N VAL A 36 33.20 24.40 -13.40
CA VAL A 36 32.62 23.65 -12.28
C VAL A 36 31.12 23.95 -12.11
N ALA A 37 30.68 25.17 -12.38
CA ALA A 37 29.27 25.57 -12.32
C ALA A 37 28.46 25.13 -13.57
N LEU A 38 29.10 25.06 -14.74
CA LEU A 38 28.54 24.56 -16.00
C LEU A 38 28.63 23.03 -16.11
N GLN A 39 29.61 22.41 -15.45
CA GLN A 39 29.52 21.04 -14.95
C GLN A 39 28.55 21.02 -13.76
N GLY A 40 27.34 21.56 -13.94
CA GLY A 40 26.22 21.20 -13.10
C GLY A 40 26.24 19.69 -12.97
N THR A 41 26.18 19.20 -11.73
CA THR A 41 26.31 17.79 -11.34
C THR A 41 25.73 16.87 -12.40
N ALA A 42 26.55 16.48 -13.38
CA ALA A 42 26.14 15.53 -14.39
C ALA A 42 25.93 14.25 -13.58
N PRO A 43 24.72 13.68 -13.56
CA PRO A 43 24.47 12.46 -12.82
C PRO A 43 25.51 11.44 -13.28
N ARG A 44 26.11 10.70 -12.34
CA ARG A 44 26.89 9.49 -12.68
C ARG A 44 26.08 8.70 -13.72
N GLU A 45 26.69 8.41 -14.87
CA GLU A 45 26.11 7.52 -15.87
C GLU A 45 25.53 6.27 -15.18
N ASN A 46 24.25 5.98 -15.44
CA ASN A 46 23.60 4.68 -15.19
C ASN A 46 23.58 4.13 -13.76
N TYR A 47 23.29 4.95 -12.73
CA TYR A 47 22.95 4.39 -11.42
C TYR A 47 21.45 4.05 -11.33
N PHE A 48 21.12 2.75 -11.44
CA PHE A 48 19.78 2.20 -11.21
C PHE A 48 19.78 1.40 -9.89
N PRO A 49 19.41 2.01 -8.75
CA PRO A 49 19.52 1.37 -7.43
C PRO A 49 18.53 0.21 -7.23
N TYR A 50 17.39 0.23 -7.91
CA TYR A 50 16.33 -0.75 -7.72
C TYR A 50 16.27 -1.69 -8.91
N LYS A 51 16.03 -2.98 -8.64
CA LYS A 51 16.04 -4.04 -9.66
C LYS A 51 15.12 -5.19 -9.28
N VAL A 52 14.38 -5.71 -10.26
CA VAL A 52 13.50 -6.89 -10.12
C VAL A 52 13.50 -7.74 -11.41
N PRO A 53 13.42 -9.07 -11.30
CA PRO A 53 13.00 -9.89 -12.44
C PRO A 53 11.51 -9.64 -12.73
N LEU A 54 11.15 -9.51 -14.01
CA LEU A 54 9.75 -9.37 -14.41
C LEU A 54 9.09 -10.74 -14.64
N ASP A 55 9.81 -11.67 -15.25
CA ASP A 55 9.31 -13.01 -15.54
C ASP A 55 9.90 -14.10 -14.63
N PRO A 56 9.18 -15.23 -14.43
CA PRO A 56 9.63 -16.33 -13.57
C PRO A 56 10.94 -16.99 -14.00
N GLN A 57 11.35 -16.82 -15.26
CA GLN A 57 12.60 -17.37 -15.81
C GLN A 57 13.73 -16.33 -15.79
N SER A 58 13.44 -15.09 -15.39
CA SER A 58 14.39 -13.96 -15.34
C SER A 58 15.05 -13.66 -16.70
N PHE A 59 14.31 -13.79 -17.80
CA PHE A 59 14.70 -13.33 -19.13
C PHE A 59 14.55 -11.82 -19.30
N LEU A 60 13.62 -11.23 -18.57
CA LEU A 60 13.31 -9.82 -18.47
C LEU A 60 13.63 -9.33 -17.08
N GLU A 61 14.42 -8.27 -17.02
CA GLU A 61 14.81 -7.66 -15.77
C GLU A 61 14.63 -6.16 -15.86
N LEU A 62 13.91 -5.60 -14.89
CA LEU A 62 13.71 -4.18 -14.78
C LEU A 62 14.65 -3.62 -13.71
N SER A 63 15.37 -2.57 -14.06
CA SER A 63 16.04 -1.70 -13.10
C SER A 63 15.48 -0.28 -13.21
N TRP A 64 15.36 0.46 -12.11
CA TRP A 64 14.84 1.83 -12.16
C TRP A 64 15.50 2.76 -11.14
N ASN A 65 15.37 4.06 -11.42
CA ASN A 65 15.76 5.17 -10.56
C ASN A 65 14.67 6.25 -10.58
N VAL A 66 14.51 6.98 -9.48
CA VAL A 66 13.44 7.97 -9.28
C VAL A 66 14.06 9.34 -9.06
N SER A 67 13.68 10.32 -9.89
CA SER A 67 14.03 11.73 -9.72
C SER A 67 12.83 12.49 -9.18
N TYR A 68 12.81 12.75 -7.87
CA TYR A 68 11.75 13.56 -7.24
C TYR A 68 11.74 15.03 -7.68
N PRO A 69 12.90 15.72 -7.85
CA PRO A 69 12.91 17.10 -8.34
C PRO A 69 12.32 17.26 -9.74
N GLU A 70 12.55 16.27 -10.62
CA GLU A 70 12.01 16.27 -11.99
C GLU A 70 10.65 15.58 -12.09
N GLN A 71 10.22 14.88 -11.04
CA GLN A 71 9.03 14.01 -11.03
C GLN A 71 9.03 12.98 -12.17
N VAL A 72 10.17 12.30 -12.37
CA VAL A 72 10.39 11.34 -13.47
C VAL A 72 10.97 10.03 -12.94
N VAL A 73 10.50 8.91 -13.49
CA VAL A 73 11.12 7.59 -13.31
C VAL A 73 11.95 7.26 -14.55
N HIS A 74 13.20 6.86 -14.32
CA HIS A 74 14.09 6.32 -15.34
C HIS A 74 14.07 4.81 -15.24
N PHE A 75 13.73 4.14 -16.33
CA PHE A 75 13.67 2.70 -16.43
C PHE A 75 14.82 2.19 -17.31
N GLN A 76 15.39 1.05 -16.92
CA GLN A 76 16.31 0.27 -17.70
C GLN A 76 15.79 -1.16 -17.75
N LEU A 77 15.45 -1.62 -18.95
CA LEU A 77 14.92 -2.94 -19.20
C LEU A 77 15.96 -3.78 -19.92
N LEU A 78 16.38 -4.88 -19.30
CA LEU A 78 17.27 -5.88 -19.89
C LEU A 78 16.43 -7.03 -20.44
N VAL A 79 16.61 -7.30 -21.73
CA VAL A 79 16.02 -8.43 -22.44
C VAL A 79 17.15 -9.38 -22.83
N LYS A 80 17.31 -10.48 -22.10
CA LYS A 80 18.43 -11.42 -22.31
C LYS A 80 18.36 -12.12 -23.66
N GLU A 81 17.17 -12.57 -24.03
CA GLU A 81 16.90 -13.23 -25.31
C GLU A 81 15.86 -12.44 -26.12
N PRO A 82 16.25 -11.33 -26.78
CA PRO A 82 15.30 -10.55 -27.56
C PRO A 82 14.78 -11.39 -28.74
N LYS A 83 13.46 -11.61 -28.77
CA LYS A 83 12.75 -12.24 -29.89
C LYS A 83 12.36 -11.17 -30.91
N PHE A 84 11.07 -10.89 -31.11
CA PHE A 84 10.60 -9.90 -32.09
C PHE A 84 10.08 -8.61 -31.44
N GLY A 85 9.90 -8.58 -30.13
CA GLY A 85 9.46 -7.39 -29.43
C GLY A 85 9.03 -7.66 -28.00
N LEU A 86 8.66 -6.58 -27.32
CA LEU A 86 8.35 -6.52 -25.90
C LEU A 86 7.32 -5.44 -25.66
N LEU A 87 6.32 -5.76 -24.86
CA LEU A 87 5.40 -4.82 -24.26
C LEU A 87 5.81 -4.67 -22.80
N PHE A 88 5.88 -3.45 -22.31
CA PHE A 88 6.13 -3.15 -20.91
C PHE A 88 5.27 -1.94 -20.52
N GLY A 89 4.61 -2.00 -19.37
CA GLY A 89 3.78 -0.88 -18.96
C GLY A 89 3.16 -1.04 -17.59
N MET A 90 2.10 -0.30 -17.35
CA MET A 90 1.40 -0.22 -16.06
C MET A 90 -0.11 -0.24 -16.26
N SER A 91 -0.83 -0.82 -15.30
CA SER A 91 -2.30 -0.80 -15.23
C SER A 91 -2.79 -0.78 -13.78
N ASP A 92 -4.10 -0.63 -13.55
CA ASP A 92 -4.64 -0.52 -12.18
C ASP A 92 -4.36 -1.79 -11.37
N ARG A 93 -4.68 -2.97 -11.88
CA ARG A 93 -4.52 -4.27 -11.17
C ARG A 93 -3.63 -5.29 -11.88
N GLY A 94 -2.93 -4.90 -12.93
CA GLY A 94 -1.99 -5.76 -13.67
C GLY A 94 -2.61 -6.50 -14.86
N GLU A 95 -3.83 -6.14 -15.22
CA GLU A 95 -4.51 -6.51 -16.46
C GLU A 95 -3.91 -5.78 -17.66
N PHE A 96 -4.17 -6.32 -18.86
CA PHE A 96 -3.72 -5.73 -20.12
C PHE A 96 -4.79 -4.84 -20.76
N GLU A 97 -5.97 -4.77 -20.17
CA GLU A 97 -7.06 -3.88 -20.48
C GLU A 97 -6.84 -2.53 -19.79
N ASN A 98 -7.17 -1.41 -20.44
CA ASN A 98 -6.98 -0.06 -19.90
C ASN A 98 -5.55 0.19 -19.36
N ALA A 99 -4.56 -0.30 -20.11
CA ALA A 99 -3.17 -0.26 -19.71
C ALA A 99 -2.39 0.74 -20.54
N ASP A 100 -1.32 1.22 -19.95
CA ASP A 100 -0.43 2.22 -20.50
C ASP A 100 0.95 1.59 -20.72
N LEU A 101 1.45 1.64 -21.96
CA LEU A 101 2.40 0.67 -22.50
C LEU A 101 3.49 1.34 -23.34
N ALA A 102 4.75 1.11 -22.97
CA ALA A 102 5.86 1.20 -23.89
C ALA A 102 5.98 -0.10 -24.70
N VAL A 103 5.95 0.01 -26.04
CA VAL A 103 6.01 -1.15 -26.94
C VAL A 103 7.23 -1.06 -27.84
N LEU A 104 8.05 -2.11 -27.80
CA LEU A 104 9.07 -2.41 -28.78
C LEU A 104 8.54 -3.51 -29.69
N TRP A 105 8.48 -3.30 -31.00
CA TRP A 105 8.08 -4.35 -31.95
C TRP A 105 8.95 -4.33 -33.19
N SER A 106 9.01 -5.48 -33.87
CA SER A 106 9.75 -5.64 -35.12
C SER A 106 8.88 -6.34 -36.17
N ASP A 107 9.00 -5.85 -37.40
CA ASP A 107 8.42 -6.49 -38.60
C ASP A 107 9.32 -7.58 -39.19
N GLY A 108 10.46 -7.86 -38.55
CA GLY A 108 11.50 -8.78 -39.02
C GLY A 108 12.63 -8.10 -39.80
N HIS A 109 12.47 -6.83 -40.17
CA HIS A 109 13.47 -6.03 -40.88
C HIS A 109 13.91 -4.82 -40.05
N SER A 110 12.95 -4.09 -39.49
CA SER A 110 13.16 -2.90 -38.66
C SER A 110 12.55 -3.11 -37.28
N SER A 111 13.07 -2.37 -36.29
CA SER A 111 12.53 -2.34 -34.94
C SER A 111 12.02 -0.94 -34.62
N TYR A 112 10.87 -0.87 -33.97
CA TYR A 112 10.17 0.35 -33.64
C TYR A 112 9.91 0.38 -32.13
N PHE A 113 10.04 1.55 -31.53
CA PHE A 113 9.67 1.79 -30.13
C PHE A 113 8.66 2.93 -30.10
N GLY A 114 7.59 2.77 -29.33
CA GLY A 114 6.59 3.81 -29.19
C GLY A 114 5.73 3.62 -27.96
N ASP A 115 5.14 4.74 -27.54
CA ASP A 115 4.16 4.83 -26.47
C ASP A 115 2.76 4.48 -26.97
N ALA A 116 2.10 3.55 -26.29
CA ALA A 116 0.83 2.96 -26.64
C ALA A 116 -0.06 2.81 -25.41
N TRP A 117 -1.35 2.64 -25.64
CA TRP A 117 -2.30 2.28 -24.60
C TRP A 117 -3.21 1.17 -25.12
N SER A 118 -3.83 0.43 -24.20
CA SER A 118 -4.84 -0.57 -24.50
C SER A 118 -6.21 -0.13 -24.01
N ASP A 119 -7.25 -0.47 -24.76
CA ASP A 119 -8.63 -0.19 -24.34
C ASP A 119 -9.23 -1.29 -23.43
N GLU A 120 -10.50 -1.14 -23.08
CA GLU A 120 -11.27 -2.09 -22.25
C GLU A 120 -11.32 -3.53 -22.83
N LYS A 121 -11.03 -3.70 -24.12
CA LYS A 121 -10.98 -5.00 -24.79
C LYS A 121 -9.54 -5.52 -24.95
N GLY A 122 -8.56 -4.78 -24.44
CA GLY A 122 -7.14 -5.08 -24.62
C GLY A 122 -6.65 -4.85 -26.04
N GLN A 123 -7.35 -4.05 -26.86
CA GLN A 123 -6.83 -3.69 -28.18
C GLN A 123 -5.81 -2.57 -28.04
N LEU A 124 -4.64 -2.74 -28.67
CA LEU A 124 -3.56 -1.75 -28.62
C LEU A 124 -3.78 -0.61 -29.61
N HIS A 125 -3.53 0.60 -29.13
CA HIS A 125 -3.60 1.85 -29.87
C HIS A 125 -2.30 2.62 -29.67
N MET A 126 -1.78 3.23 -30.73
CA MET A 126 -0.61 4.09 -30.61
C MET A 126 -1.04 5.37 -29.89
N ASP A 127 -0.22 5.86 -28.97
CA ASP A 127 -0.50 7.11 -28.29
C ASP A 127 -0.16 8.32 -29.17
N SER A 128 -1.04 9.32 -29.11
CA SER A 128 -0.83 10.62 -29.73
C SER A 128 0.25 11.44 -29.05
N GLN A 129 0.45 11.22 -27.74
CA GLN A 129 1.50 11.81 -26.93
C GLN A 129 2.53 10.73 -26.60
N GLN A 130 3.81 11.05 -26.70
CA GLN A 130 4.88 10.07 -26.43
C GLN A 130 5.48 10.38 -25.06
N ASN A 131 4.84 9.83 -24.03
CA ASN A 131 5.10 10.02 -22.61
C ASN A 131 6.24 9.12 -22.13
N TYR A 132 6.33 7.90 -22.67
CA TYR A 132 7.54 7.07 -22.60
C TYR A 132 8.58 7.55 -23.62
N GLN A 133 9.66 8.16 -23.10
CA GLN A 133 10.74 8.68 -23.94
C GLN A 133 11.95 7.75 -23.94
N LEU A 134 12.23 7.11 -25.07
CA LEU A 134 13.44 6.30 -25.26
C LEU A 134 14.68 7.19 -25.25
N LEU A 135 15.61 6.88 -24.35
CA LEU A 135 16.88 7.60 -24.19
C LEU A 135 18.03 6.85 -24.87
N LYS A 136 18.09 5.54 -24.69
CA LYS A 136 19.16 4.71 -25.22
C LYS A 136 18.67 3.28 -25.47
N ALA A 137 19.05 2.72 -26.61
CA ALA A 137 18.92 1.29 -26.88
C ALA A 137 20.29 0.76 -27.29
N HIS A 138 20.78 -0.27 -26.62
CA HIS A 138 22.08 -0.85 -26.96
C HIS A 138 22.12 -2.34 -26.64
N ARG A 139 22.83 -3.10 -27.47
CA ARG A 139 23.00 -4.55 -27.32
C ARG A 139 24.34 -4.84 -26.67
N THR A 140 24.33 -5.75 -25.71
CA THR A 140 25.50 -6.26 -25.00
C THR A 140 25.51 -7.80 -25.09
N PRO A 141 26.58 -8.49 -24.64
CA PRO A 141 26.58 -9.95 -24.54
C PRO A 141 25.48 -10.51 -23.62
N GLU A 142 25.03 -9.74 -22.63
CA GLU A 142 23.97 -10.15 -21.70
C GLU A 142 22.57 -10.06 -22.33
N GLY A 143 22.38 -9.18 -23.31
CA GLY A 143 21.08 -8.92 -23.91
C GLY A 143 20.93 -7.52 -24.50
N LEU A 144 19.68 -7.18 -24.86
CA LEU A 144 19.28 -5.85 -25.29
C LEU A 144 18.90 -5.01 -24.08
N TYR A 145 19.56 -3.87 -23.90
CA TYR A 145 19.22 -2.86 -22.91
C TYR A 145 18.41 -1.73 -23.55
N LEU A 146 17.25 -1.43 -22.95
CA LEU A 146 16.40 -0.29 -23.29
C LEU A 146 16.35 0.65 -22.09
N VAL A 147 16.78 1.88 -22.27
CA VAL A 147 16.72 2.93 -21.25
C VAL A 147 15.73 3.99 -21.72
N PHE A 148 14.71 4.23 -20.93
CA PHE A 148 13.64 5.19 -21.22
C PHE A 148 13.19 5.88 -19.93
N LYS A 149 12.48 7.00 -20.06
CA LYS A 149 11.96 7.75 -18.93
C LYS A 149 10.48 8.09 -19.10
N ARG A 150 9.81 8.33 -17.98
CA ARG A 150 8.41 8.72 -17.92
C ARG A 150 8.14 9.61 -16.70
N ALA A 151 7.32 10.64 -16.87
CA ALA A 151 6.88 11.48 -15.76
C ALA A 151 5.93 10.74 -14.81
N PHE A 152 5.84 11.18 -13.54
CA PHE A 152 4.93 10.57 -12.57
C PHE A 152 3.46 10.74 -12.99
N SER A 153 3.13 11.95 -13.40
CA SER A 153 1.83 12.32 -13.94
C SER A 153 2.04 12.91 -15.32
N THR A 154 1.12 12.59 -16.22
CA THR A 154 1.05 13.19 -17.54
C THR A 154 -0.28 13.94 -17.65
N CYS A 155 -0.39 14.81 -18.65
CA CYS A 155 -1.66 15.48 -18.94
C CYS A 155 -2.57 14.61 -19.84
N ASP A 156 -2.21 13.33 -20.06
CA ASP A 156 -3.00 12.40 -20.84
C ASP A 156 -3.91 11.58 -19.91
N PRO A 157 -5.24 11.62 -20.08
CA PRO A 157 -6.16 10.85 -19.24
C PRO A 157 -6.09 9.33 -19.48
N LYS A 158 -5.42 8.88 -20.55
CA LYS A 158 -5.22 7.45 -20.84
C LYS A 158 -4.01 6.88 -20.12
N ASP A 159 -3.16 7.75 -19.59
CA ASP A 159 -1.95 7.33 -18.93
C ASP A 159 -2.19 6.95 -17.46
N TYR A 160 -1.41 5.98 -17.02
CA TYR A 160 -1.32 5.58 -15.62
C TYR A 160 -0.71 6.70 -14.75
N LEU A 161 -1.37 7.05 -13.65
CA LEU A 161 -0.81 7.97 -12.66
C LEU A 161 0.15 7.22 -11.72
N ILE A 162 1.44 7.52 -11.78
CA ILE A 162 2.43 6.98 -10.83
C ILE A 162 2.34 7.78 -9.53
N GLU A 163 1.71 7.19 -8.52
CA GLU A 163 1.57 7.76 -7.19
C GLU A 163 2.24 6.90 -6.11
N ASP A 164 2.09 7.31 -4.85
CA ASP A 164 2.55 6.54 -3.71
C ASP A 164 1.73 5.25 -3.57
N GLY A 165 2.43 4.12 -3.43
CA GLY A 165 1.78 2.83 -3.30
C GLY A 165 2.46 1.73 -4.10
N THR A 166 1.68 0.69 -4.34
CA THR A 166 2.01 -0.41 -5.25
C THR A 166 1.82 0.06 -6.68
N VAL A 167 2.65 -0.41 -7.60
CA VAL A 167 2.47 -0.26 -9.04
C VAL A 167 2.47 -1.66 -9.65
N HIS A 168 1.45 -1.94 -10.47
CA HIS A 168 1.34 -3.17 -11.23
C HIS A 168 2.01 -2.99 -12.58
N LEU A 169 3.22 -3.53 -12.71
CA LEU A 169 3.94 -3.58 -13.97
C LEU A 169 3.45 -4.77 -14.78
N ILE A 170 3.14 -4.54 -16.04
CA ILE A 170 2.78 -5.60 -16.98
C ILE A 170 3.85 -5.75 -18.04
N TYR A 171 4.09 -6.99 -18.48
CA TYR A 171 5.03 -7.28 -19.54
C TYR A 171 4.49 -8.35 -20.49
N GLY A 172 4.85 -8.26 -21.76
CA GLY A 172 4.45 -9.20 -22.80
C GLY A 172 5.54 -9.42 -23.84
N ILE A 173 5.83 -10.67 -24.19
CA ILE A 173 6.92 -11.02 -25.11
C ILE A 173 6.33 -11.36 -26.49
N LEU A 174 6.81 -10.68 -27.54
CA LEU A 174 6.44 -10.97 -28.92
C LEU A 174 7.38 -12.04 -29.49
N GLU A 175 6.84 -13.25 -29.67
CA GLU A 175 7.57 -14.39 -30.25
C GLU A 175 7.59 -14.40 -31.79
N LYS A 176 6.76 -13.60 -32.43
CA LYS A 176 6.61 -13.54 -33.89
C LYS A 176 6.66 -12.08 -34.38
N PRO A 177 7.15 -11.83 -35.60
CA PRO A 177 7.17 -10.50 -36.17
C PRO A 177 5.75 -9.99 -36.42
N VAL A 178 5.55 -8.68 -36.22
CA VAL A 178 4.26 -7.99 -36.42
C VAL A 178 4.47 -6.75 -37.26
N ARG A 179 3.58 -6.51 -38.23
CA ARG A 179 3.70 -5.37 -39.16
C ARG A 179 3.21 -4.05 -38.59
N SER A 180 2.39 -4.09 -37.54
CA SER A 180 1.82 -2.91 -36.89
C SER A 180 1.43 -3.24 -35.46
N LEU A 181 1.28 -2.20 -34.63
CA LEU A 181 0.87 -2.31 -33.24
C LEU A 181 -0.52 -2.98 -33.12
N GLN A 182 -1.47 -2.60 -33.99
CA GLN A 182 -2.85 -3.12 -33.98
C GLN A 182 -2.93 -4.61 -34.36
N ALA A 183 -1.89 -5.16 -34.98
CA ALA A 183 -1.82 -6.58 -35.31
C ALA A 183 -1.36 -7.45 -34.13
N ILE A 184 -0.90 -6.85 -33.03
CA ILE A 184 -0.50 -7.57 -31.83
C ILE A 184 -1.76 -8.12 -31.16
N ASN A 185 -1.82 -9.45 -31.04
CA ASN A 185 -2.88 -10.12 -30.29
C ASN A 185 -2.37 -10.45 -28.88
N LEU A 186 -2.83 -9.70 -27.88
CA LEU A 186 -2.41 -9.86 -26.47
C LEU A 186 -2.75 -11.24 -25.88
N SER A 187 -3.75 -11.93 -26.41
CA SER A 187 -4.13 -13.28 -25.96
C SER A 187 -3.19 -14.36 -26.49
N ALA A 188 -2.37 -14.05 -27.49
CA ALA A 188 -1.47 -15.00 -28.15
C ALA A 188 0.00 -14.82 -27.74
N ILE A 189 0.29 -13.95 -26.76
CA ILE A 189 1.65 -13.65 -26.31
C ILE A 189 1.87 -14.12 -24.87
N HIS A 190 3.11 -14.47 -24.55
CA HIS A 190 3.51 -14.72 -23.17
C HIS A 190 3.49 -13.41 -22.40
N ARG A 191 2.65 -13.33 -21.38
CA ARG A 191 2.41 -12.12 -20.61
C ARG A 191 2.39 -12.41 -19.11
N GLY A 192 2.69 -11.38 -18.32
CA GLY A 192 2.62 -11.47 -16.87
C GLY A 192 2.56 -10.11 -16.21
N VAL A 193 2.40 -10.15 -14.89
CA VAL A 193 2.38 -8.99 -14.01
C VAL A 193 3.50 -9.12 -12.98
N GLN A 194 4.14 -8.00 -12.66
CA GLN A 194 5.04 -7.87 -11.53
C GLN A 194 4.61 -6.68 -10.67
N ARG A 195 4.69 -6.81 -9.35
CA ARG A 195 4.30 -5.74 -8.42
C ARG A 195 5.53 -5.16 -7.75
N VAL A 196 5.62 -3.83 -7.76
CA VAL A 196 6.72 -3.10 -7.12
C VAL A 196 6.19 -1.83 -6.49
N GLN A 197 6.98 -1.23 -5.59
CA GLN A 197 6.82 0.18 -5.26
C GLN A 197 7.83 0.98 -6.10
N LEU A 198 7.35 1.71 -7.11
CA LEU A 198 8.24 2.52 -7.96
C LEU A 198 8.82 3.70 -7.17
N LEU A 199 7.96 4.48 -6.50
CA LEU A 199 8.35 5.65 -5.73
C LEU A 199 8.93 5.25 -4.36
N LYS A 200 10.21 4.89 -4.36
CA LYS A 200 10.97 4.54 -3.14
C LYS A 200 11.41 5.81 -2.40
N PRO A 201 11.36 5.84 -1.06
CA PRO A 201 11.75 7.01 -0.29
C PRO A 201 13.28 7.21 -0.40
N ASN A 202 13.72 8.46 -0.59
CA ASN A 202 15.15 8.79 -0.65
C ASN A 202 15.70 8.94 0.77
N ILE A 203 15.89 7.82 1.47
CA ILE A 203 16.36 7.78 2.85
C ILE A 203 17.82 7.35 2.85
N SER A 204 18.68 8.15 3.47
CA SER A 204 20.08 7.78 3.72
C SER A 204 20.14 6.63 4.70
N ALA A 205 20.94 5.60 4.38
CA ALA A 205 21.24 4.56 5.33
C ALA A 205 21.87 5.19 6.59
N PRO A 206 21.33 4.92 7.79
CA PRO A 206 21.83 5.47 9.04
C PRO A 206 23.21 4.88 9.38
N GLU A 207 23.95 5.52 10.27
CA GLU A 207 25.19 4.93 10.78
C GLU A 207 24.88 3.63 11.54
N LEU A 208 25.53 2.54 11.11
CA LEU A 208 25.38 1.23 11.73
C LEU A 208 26.39 1.06 12.89
N PRO A 209 25.97 0.51 14.04
CA PRO A 209 26.86 0.23 15.16
C PRO A 209 28.02 -0.71 14.79
N ARG A 210 29.21 -0.48 15.35
CA ARG A 210 30.42 -1.29 15.06
C ARG A 210 30.38 -2.70 15.65
N ASP A 211 29.56 -2.91 16.67
CA ASP A 211 29.38 -4.19 17.38
C ASP A 211 28.25 -5.05 16.78
N MET A 212 27.76 -4.69 15.60
CA MET A 212 26.68 -5.37 14.90
C MET A 212 27.04 -6.83 14.59
N LYS A 213 26.10 -7.72 14.89
CA LYS A 213 26.12 -9.15 14.57
C LYS A 213 24.98 -9.49 13.61
N THR A 214 25.07 -10.65 12.98
CA THR A 214 24.07 -11.13 12.02
C THR A 214 23.46 -12.46 12.47
N MET A 215 22.16 -12.62 12.23
CA MET A 215 21.43 -13.88 12.39
C MET A 215 20.58 -14.13 11.16
N GLU A 216 20.66 -15.33 10.58
CA GLU A 216 19.83 -15.73 9.45
C GLU A 216 18.66 -16.58 9.94
N VAL A 217 17.44 -16.14 9.66
CA VAL A 217 16.20 -16.89 9.91
C VAL A 217 15.74 -17.44 8.57
N ARG A 218 16.05 -18.70 8.28
CA ARG A 218 15.90 -19.33 6.94
C ARG A 218 15.12 -20.63 7.00
N ALA A 219 14.38 -20.92 5.92
CA ALA A 219 13.70 -22.19 5.76
C ALA A 219 14.72 -23.34 5.57
N PRO A 220 14.42 -24.57 6.04
CA PRO A 220 15.37 -25.68 5.97
C PRO A 220 15.22 -26.45 4.65
N ASN A 221 15.91 -26.00 3.59
CA ASN A 221 16.00 -26.66 2.27
C ASN A 221 14.69 -27.35 1.82
N VAL A 222 13.62 -26.58 1.79
CA VAL A 222 12.26 -27.07 1.54
C VAL A 222 12.03 -27.27 0.05
N VAL A 223 11.16 -28.21 -0.31
CA VAL A 223 10.70 -28.36 -1.69
C VAL A 223 9.51 -27.44 -1.88
N ILE A 224 9.64 -26.45 -2.77
CA ILE A 224 8.53 -25.53 -3.10
C ILE A 224 7.40 -26.36 -3.72
N PRO A 225 6.17 -26.30 -3.16
CA PRO A 225 5.04 -27.03 -3.72
C PRO A 225 4.73 -26.64 -5.16
N SER A 226 4.29 -27.63 -5.94
CA SER A 226 3.90 -27.46 -7.34
C SER A 226 2.47 -26.91 -7.46
N GLN A 227 2.28 -25.72 -6.92
CA GLN A 227 1.05 -24.93 -6.99
C GLN A 227 1.42 -23.46 -7.21
N GLU A 228 0.50 -22.68 -7.78
CA GLU A 228 0.75 -21.29 -8.15
C GLU A 228 1.14 -20.41 -6.96
N THR A 229 0.47 -20.58 -5.83
CA THR A 229 0.68 -19.76 -4.63
C THR A 229 0.82 -20.65 -3.40
N THR A 230 1.89 -20.46 -2.63
CA THR A 230 2.14 -21.19 -1.37
C THR A 230 2.61 -20.23 -0.30
N TYR A 231 1.99 -20.27 0.87
CA TYR A 231 2.51 -19.64 2.10
C TYR A 231 3.14 -20.75 2.95
N TRP A 232 4.43 -20.61 3.27
CA TRP A 232 5.20 -21.63 3.96
C TRP A 232 5.67 -21.14 5.32
N CYS A 233 5.29 -21.86 6.38
CA CYS A 233 5.57 -21.53 7.77
C CYS A 233 6.68 -22.43 8.32
N TYR A 234 7.68 -21.83 8.95
CA TYR A 234 8.79 -22.52 9.61
C TYR A 234 9.09 -21.93 10.98
N MET A 235 9.23 -22.78 11.99
CA MET A 235 9.56 -22.37 13.36
C MET A 235 11.07 -22.40 13.60
N VAL A 236 11.61 -21.28 14.09
CA VAL A 236 13.02 -21.09 14.44
C VAL A 236 13.11 -20.70 15.91
N GLU A 237 14.17 -21.13 16.60
CA GLU A 237 14.44 -20.73 17.98
C GLU A 237 15.69 -19.87 18.07
N LEU A 238 15.64 -18.83 18.91
CA LEU A 238 16.82 -18.12 19.36
C LEU A 238 17.69 -19.03 20.24
N PRO A 239 19.03 -18.83 20.27
CA PRO A 239 19.91 -19.56 21.17
C PRO A 239 19.45 -19.49 22.63
N ASP A 240 19.72 -20.53 23.42
CA ASP A 240 19.42 -20.50 24.84
C ASP A 240 20.19 -19.36 25.54
N SER A 241 19.52 -18.69 26.48
CA SER A 241 20.06 -17.50 27.18
C SER A 241 20.44 -16.33 26.26
N PHE A 242 19.78 -16.17 25.10
CA PHE A 242 20.02 -15.05 24.20
C PHE A 242 19.71 -13.70 24.87
N PRO A 243 20.72 -12.81 25.06
CA PRO A 243 20.51 -11.55 25.75
C PRO A 243 19.72 -10.56 24.89
N ARG A 244 19.23 -9.50 25.52
CA ARG A 244 18.49 -8.44 24.83
C ARG A 244 19.41 -7.69 23.86
N HIS A 245 18.94 -7.53 22.62
CA HIS A 245 19.61 -6.75 21.58
C HIS A 245 18.60 -5.86 20.86
N HIS A 246 19.11 -4.92 20.05
CA HIS A 246 18.34 -4.17 19.07
C HIS A 246 18.62 -4.68 17.66
N ILE A 247 17.58 -5.05 16.93
CA ILE A 247 17.64 -5.17 15.47
C ILE A 247 17.68 -3.74 14.91
N VAL A 248 18.68 -3.45 14.08
CA VAL A 248 18.90 -2.12 13.50
C VAL A 248 18.80 -2.12 11.98
N MET A 249 18.86 -3.30 11.36
CA MET A 249 18.73 -3.49 9.91
C MET A 249 18.28 -4.93 9.64
N TYR A 250 17.57 -5.16 8.55
CA TYR A 250 17.37 -6.50 8.01
C TYR A 250 17.34 -6.50 6.49
N GLU A 251 17.68 -7.62 5.88
CA GLU A 251 17.70 -7.79 4.43
C GLU A 251 17.30 -9.22 4.02
N PRO A 252 16.84 -9.44 2.78
CA PRO A 252 16.49 -10.77 2.30
C PRO A 252 17.75 -11.63 2.07
N VAL A 253 17.61 -12.93 2.30
CA VAL A 253 18.55 -13.96 1.85
C VAL A 253 17.78 -14.92 0.96
N ILE A 254 17.95 -14.78 -0.35
CA ILE A 254 17.22 -15.58 -1.33
C ILE A 254 18.15 -16.67 -1.88
N THR A 255 17.66 -17.90 -1.98
CA THR A 255 18.36 -18.98 -2.67
C THR A 255 18.52 -18.62 -4.15
N ALA A 256 19.75 -18.69 -4.65
CA ALA A 256 20.07 -18.38 -6.02
C ALA A 256 19.20 -19.19 -7.01
N GLY A 257 18.60 -18.51 -7.98
CA GLY A 257 17.65 -19.06 -8.94
C GLY A 257 16.18 -18.99 -8.53
N ASN A 258 15.87 -18.65 -7.27
CA ASN A 258 14.50 -18.49 -6.76
C ASN A 258 14.09 -17.01 -6.58
N GLU A 259 14.89 -16.06 -7.07
CA GLU A 259 14.63 -14.61 -6.98
C GLU A 259 13.30 -14.20 -7.60
N ALA A 260 12.85 -14.92 -8.63
CA ALA A 260 11.57 -14.67 -9.29
C ALA A 260 10.38 -15.42 -8.66
N ILE A 261 10.62 -16.30 -7.67
CA ILE A 261 9.59 -17.14 -7.04
C ILE A 261 9.30 -16.70 -5.60
N VAL A 262 10.34 -16.34 -4.85
CA VAL A 262 10.19 -15.82 -3.48
C VAL A 262 9.63 -14.41 -3.57
N HIS A 263 8.33 -14.28 -3.32
CA HIS A 263 7.59 -13.04 -3.57
C HIS A 263 7.57 -12.12 -2.35
N HIS A 264 7.39 -12.67 -1.14
CA HIS A 264 7.60 -11.96 0.12
C HIS A 264 7.96 -12.92 1.26
N MET A 265 8.53 -12.38 2.34
CA MET A 265 8.95 -13.11 3.54
C MET A 265 8.68 -12.28 4.79
N GLU A 266 8.32 -12.94 5.88
CA GLU A 266 8.08 -12.31 7.18
C GLU A 266 8.65 -13.15 8.33
N VAL A 267 9.21 -12.48 9.34
CA VAL A 267 9.65 -13.10 10.58
C VAL A 267 8.80 -12.55 11.71
N PHE A 268 8.08 -13.43 12.39
CA PHE A 268 7.28 -13.11 13.56
C PHE A 268 7.97 -13.60 14.83
N GLN A 269 7.81 -12.85 15.91
CA GLN A 269 8.04 -13.32 17.26
C GLN A 269 6.73 -13.82 17.87
N CYS A 270 6.82 -14.95 18.57
CA CYS A 270 5.69 -15.55 19.25
C CYS A 270 5.40 -14.92 20.61
N ALA A 271 4.15 -15.05 21.08
CA ALA A 271 3.76 -14.57 22.42
C ALA A 271 4.66 -15.15 23.53
N ALA A 272 5.10 -14.29 24.45
CA ALA A 272 6.01 -14.65 25.55
C ALA A 272 5.31 -15.37 26.70
N GLU A 273 3.98 -15.33 26.74
CA GLU A 273 3.14 -16.00 27.74
C GLU A 273 3.11 -17.53 27.59
N PHE A 274 3.57 -18.04 26.44
CA PHE A 274 3.66 -19.49 26.20
C PHE A 274 5.09 -19.97 26.43
N ASP A 275 5.24 -20.98 27.29
CA ASP A 275 6.55 -21.58 27.60
C ASP A 275 7.20 -22.28 26.39
N SER A 276 6.40 -22.75 25.44
CA SER A 276 6.88 -23.49 24.26
C SER A 276 5.96 -23.33 23.05
N PHE A 277 6.53 -23.46 21.86
CA PHE A 277 5.79 -23.60 20.61
C PHE A 277 6.18 -24.93 19.94
N PRO A 278 5.22 -25.63 19.31
CA PRO A 278 5.54 -26.83 18.55
C PRO A 278 6.39 -26.46 17.33
N HIS A 279 7.41 -27.27 17.05
CA HIS A 279 8.12 -27.17 15.78
C HIS A 279 7.15 -27.40 14.63
N TYR A 280 7.31 -26.62 13.57
CA TYR A 280 6.48 -26.72 12.38
C TYR A 280 7.30 -26.34 11.16
N ASN A 281 7.08 -27.07 10.06
CA ASN A 281 7.67 -26.81 8.77
C ASN A 281 6.67 -27.30 7.70
N GLY A 282 5.96 -26.38 7.07
CA GLY A 282 4.93 -26.72 6.10
C GLY A 282 4.03 -25.56 5.71
N PRO A 283 3.00 -25.81 4.89
CA PRO A 283 2.07 -24.78 4.45
C PRO A 283 1.34 -24.10 5.61
N CYS A 284 1.31 -22.76 5.61
CA CYS A 284 0.67 -21.97 6.67
C CYS A 284 -0.86 -22.18 6.74
N ASP A 285 -1.50 -22.65 5.67
CA ASP A 285 -2.93 -22.93 5.58
C ASP A 285 -3.27 -24.41 5.86
N SER A 286 -2.27 -25.25 6.16
CA SER A 286 -2.49 -26.66 6.44
C SER A 286 -3.38 -26.88 7.66
N LYS A 287 -4.35 -27.80 7.55
CA LYS A 287 -5.15 -28.29 8.70
C LYS A 287 -4.29 -28.93 9.79
N MET A 288 -3.06 -29.32 9.47
CA MET A 288 -2.11 -29.89 10.42
C MET A 288 -1.26 -28.82 11.13
N LYS A 289 -1.37 -27.54 10.74
CA LYS A 289 -0.66 -26.45 11.41
C LYS A 289 -1.19 -26.30 12.84
N PRO A 290 -0.31 -26.36 13.87
CA PRO A 290 -0.77 -26.22 15.25
C PRO A 290 -1.39 -24.85 15.50
N ASP A 291 -2.53 -24.81 16.21
CA ASP A 291 -3.25 -23.58 16.51
C ASP A 291 -2.41 -22.57 17.29
N ARG A 292 -1.44 -23.05 18.08
CA ARG A 292 -0.55 -22.18 18.86
C ARG A 292 0.26 -21.24 17.95
N LEU A 293 0.58 -21.61 16.71
CA LEU A 293 1.28 -20.72 15.76
C LEU A 293 0.48 -19.47 15.39
N ASN A 294 -0.85 -19.46 15.61
CA ASN A 294 -1.69 -18.27 15.41
C ASN A 294 -1.42 -17.17 16.44
N TYR A 295 -0.58 -17.43 17.46
CA TYR A 295 -0.13 -16.47 18.48
C TYR A 295 1.29 -15.93 18.20
N CYS A 296 1.84 -16.20 17.02
CA CYS A 296 3.04 -15.52 16.51
C CYS A 296 2.60 -14.39 15.58
N ARG A 297 2.55 -13.17 16.13
CA ARG A 297 1.98 -11.98 15.47
C ARG A 297 2.89 -10.77 15.51
N HIS A 298 3.90 -10.76 16.38
CA HIS A 298 4.78 -9.61 16.52
C HIS A 298 5.80 -9.60 15.36
N VAL A 299 5.56 -8.81 14.32
CA VAL A 299 6.36 -8.78 13.09
C VAL A 299 7.75 -8.21 13.35
N LEU A 300 8.80 -9.02 13.43
CA LEU A 300 10.17 -8.52 13.59
C LEU A 300 10.74 -7.92 12.30
N ALA A 301 10.42 -8.53 11.17
CA ALA A 301 10.89 -8.14 9.85
C ALA A 301 9.93 -8.64 8.77
N ALA A 302 9.76 -7.86 7.70
CA ALA A 302 9.04 -8.28 6.51
C ALA A 302 9.66 -7.64 5.26
N TRP A 303 9.69 -8.41 4.18
CA TRP A 303 10.35 -8.08 2.92
C TRP A 303 9.49 -8.55 1.75
N ALA A 304 9.44 -7.77 0.67
CA ALA A 304 8.85 -8.18 -0.60
C ALA A 304 9.79 -7.90 -1.78
N MET A 305 9.53 -8.54 -2.92
CA MET A 305 10.34 -8.41 -4.12
C MET A 305 10.60 -6.96 -4.52
N GLY A 306 11.86 -6.63 -4.83
CA GLY A 306 12.28 -5.27 -5.18
C GLY A 306 12.53 -4.34 -4.00
N ALA A 307 12.22 -4.76 -2.76
CA ALA A 307 12.66 -4.04 -1.58
C ALA A 307 14.17 -4.26 -1.35
N GLN A 308 14.88 -3.17 -1.05
CA GLN A 308 16.25 -3.21 -0.55
C GLN A 308 16.25 -3.57 0.94
N ALA A 309 17.44 -3.55 1.57
CA ALA A 309 17.54 -3.66 3.02
C ALA A 309 16.71 -2.58 3.73
N PHE A 310 16.10 -2.97 4.84
CA PHE A 310 15.36 -2.07 5.71
C PHE A 310 16.27 -1.60 6.84
N TYR A 311 16.25 -0.30 7.12
CA TYR A 311 17.06 0.32 8.16
C TYR A 311 16.18 0.96 9.22
N TYR A 312 16.42 0.64 10.48
CA TYR A 312 15.78 1.35 11.59
C TYR A 312 16.42 2.74 11.78
N PRO A 313 15.64 3.78 12.17
CA PRO A 313 16.17 5.12 12.45
C PRO A 313 17.25 5.14 13.53
N GLU A 314 18.20 6.08 13.49
CA GLU A 314 19.31 6.17 14.46
C GLU A 314 18.84 6.27 15.91
N GLU A 315 17.64 6.82 16.12
CA GLU A 315 17.02 6.98 17.43
C GLU A 315 16.54 5.66 18.03
N ALA A 316 16.24 4.64 17.20
CA ALA A 316 15.52 3.45 17.63
C ALA A 316 16.03 2.13 17.03
N GLY A 317 15.86 1.05 17.77
CA GLY A 317 16.05 -0.33 17.30
C GLY A 317 14.95 -1.24 17.84
N LEU A 318 14.61 -2.30 17.11
CA LEU A 318 13.59 -3.24 17.56
C LEU A 318 14.19 -4.22 18.59
N ALA A 319 13.64 -4.21 19.81
CA ALA A 319 14.14 -5.06 20.87
C ALA A 319 13.72 -6.53 20.67
N PHE A 320 14.67 -7.45 20.82
CA PHE A 320 14.41 -8.89 20.86
C PHE A 320 15.41 -9.60 21.79
N GLY A 321 14.98 -10.73 22.36
CA GLY A 321 15.76 -11.46 23.35
C GLY A 321 15.71 -10.86 24.75
N GLY A 322 16.41 -11.50 25.68
CA GLY A 322 16.41 -11.15 27.09
C GLY A 322 15.17 -11.61 27.87
N PRO A 323 15.12 -11.32 29.18
CA PRO A 323 14.03 -11.76 30.05
C PRO A 323 12.67 -11.21 29.61
N GLY A 324 11.65 -12.06 29.58
CA GLY A 324 10.29 -11.70 29.17
C GLY A 324 10.05 -11.63 27.66
N SER A 325 11.06 -11.90 26.84
CA SER A 325 10.94 -12.05 25.39
C SER A 325 10.77 -13.53 25.02
N SER A 326 9.89 -13.84 24.06
CA SER A 326 9.82 -15.20 23.51
C SER A 326 11.07 -15.52 22.71
N LYS A 327 11.57 -16.75 22.85
CA LYS A 327 12.68 -17.27 22.03
C LYS A 327 12.21 -17.88 20.70
N TYR A 328 10.90 -18.03 20.51
CA TYR A 328 10.33 -18.67 19.32
C TYR A 328 10.03 -17.63 18.25
N LEU A 329 10.58 -17.88 17.06
CA LEU A 329 10.34 -17.13 15.85
C LEU A 329 9.59 -17.99 14.83
N ARG A 330 8.73 -17.37 14.03
CA ARG A 330 8.06 -18.00 12.90
C ARG A 330 8.46 -17.26 11.62
N LEU A 331 9.12 -17.96 10.71
CA LEU A 331 9.35 -17.51 9.35
C LEU A 331 8.15 -17.90 8.49
N GLU A 332 7.65 -16.96 7.71
CA GLU A 332 6.62 -17.16 6.70
C GLU A 332 7.17 -16.73 5.34
N ILE A 333 7.12 -17.61 4.33
CA ILE A 333 7.58 -17.33 2.98
C ILE A 333 6.42 -17.53 2.01
N HIS A 334 6.12 -16.52 1.22
CA HIS A 334 5.17 -16.62 0.12
C HIS A 334 5.89 -16.88 -1.19
N TYR A 335 5.67 -18.07 -1.74
CA TYR A 335 6.13 -18.45 -3.06
C TYR A 335 5.03 -18.21 -4.10
N HIS A 336 5.34 -17.42 -5.11
CA HIS A 336 4.54 -17.27 -6.32
C HIS A 336 5.21 -18.04 -7.46
N ASN A 337 4.64 -19.19 -7.81
CA ASN A 337 5.17 -20.16 -8.77
C ASN A 337 4.18 -20.34 -9.95
N PRO A 338 3.95 -19.31 -10.79
CA PRO A 338 2.94 -19.33 -11.85
C PRO A 338 3.23 -20.39 -12.93
N LEU A 339 4.49 -20.75 -13.13
CA LEU A 339 4.89 -21.83 -14.05
C LEU A 339 4.85 -23.23 -13.42
N VAL A 340 4.45 -23.33 -12.15
CA VAL A 340 4.26 -24.60 -11.41
C VAL A 340 5.50 -25.50 -11.49
N PHE A 341 6.68 -24.89 -11.30
CA PHE A 341 7.94 -25.62 -11.29
C PHE A 341 7.90 -26.75 -10.26
N LYS A 342 8.48 -27.90 -10.61
CA LYS A 342 8.54 -29.10 -9.73
C LYS A 342 9.95 -29.30 -9.20
N GLY A 343 10.05 -29.80 -7.96
CA GLY A 343 11.33 -30.19 -7.36
C GLY A 343 12.31 -29.04 -7.13
N ARG A 344 11.86 -27.78 -7.14
CA ARG A 344 12.70 -26.65 -6.76
C ARG A 344 12.88 -26.65 -5.25
N HIS A 345 14.14 -26.59 -4.84
CA HIS A 345 14.53 -26.48 -3.44
C HIS A 345 14.77 -25.02 -3.07
N ASP A 346 14.40 -24.67 -1.85
CA ASP A 346 14.56 -23.32 -1.31
C ASP A 346 15.03 -23.34 0.15
N SER A 347 15.94 -22.42 0.45
CA SER A 347 16.44 -22.15 1.80
C SER A 347 16.44 -20.65 2.04
N SER A 348 15.47 -19.92 1.48
CA SER A 348 15.40 -18.46 1.60
C SER A 348 14.97 -18.05 3.00
N GLY A 349 15.15 -16.78 3.33
CA GLY A 349 14.78 -16.20 4.61
C GLY A 349 15.23 -14.76 4.77
N ILE A 350 15.30 -14.28 6.01
CA ILE A 350 15.70 -12.91 6.33
C ILE A 350 16.96 -12.94 7.20
N ARG A 351 17.92 -12.07 6.88
CA ARG A 351 19.09 -11.79 7.73
C ARG A 351 18.80 -10.58 8.60
N LEU A 352 18.85 -10.78 9.90
CA LEU A 352 18.71 -9.75 10.91
C LEU A 352 20.09 -9.24 11.31
N TYR A 353 20.24 -7.92 11.37
CA TYR A 353 21.43 -7.25 11.86
C TYR A 353 21.11 -6.60 13.19
N TYR A 354 21.84 -6.99 14.23
CA TYR A 354 21.53 -6.61 15.61
C TYR A 354 22.76 -6.21 16.42
N THR A 355 22.57 -5.35 17.41
CA THR A 355 23.62 -4.78 18.26
C THR A 355 23.30 -4.98 19.74
N ALA A 356 24.35 -5.12 20.57
CA ALA A 356 24.22 -5.10 22.03
C ALA A 356 24.21 -3.66 22.57
N THR A 357 24.73 -2.71 21.79
CA THR A 357 24.67 -1.27 22.07
C THR A 357 23.28 -0.74 21.71
N LEU A 358 22.37 -0.78 22.68
CA LEU A 358 20.98 -0.34 22.50
C LEU A 358 20.93 1.14 22.09
N ARG A 359 20.12 1.44 21.07
CA ARG A 359 19.78 2.82 20.67
C ARG A 359 18.92 3.49 21.74
N ARG A 360 18.73 4.80 21.61
CA ARG A 360 18.05 5.63 22.61
C ARG A 360 16.64 5.13 22.93
N TYR A 361 15.90 4.67 21.93
CA TYR A 361 14.54 4.18 22.07
C TYR A 361 14.41 2.73 21.58
N ASP A 362 13.54 1.97 22.23
CA ASP A 362 12.99 0.77 21.60
C ASP A 362 11.99 1.20 20.53
N ALA A 363 12.05 0.58 19.36
CA ALA A 363 10.99 0.66 18.36
C ALA A 363 9.82 -0.25 18.79
N GLY A 364 8.61 0.29 18.71
CA GLY A 364 7.36 -0.46 18.91
C GLY A 364 6.66 -0.72 17.58
N ILE A 365 5.76 -1.71 17.61
CA ILE A 365 4.85 -2.02 16.51
C ILE A 365 3.43 -1.96 17.06
N MET A 366 2.56 -1.23 16.38
CA MET A 366 1.15 -1.10 16.76
C MET A 366 0.26 -1.51 15.59
N GLU A 367 -0.74 -2.34 15.87
CA GLU A 367 -1.75 -2.73 14.91
C GLU A 367 -2.92 -1.73 14.94
N LEU A 368 -3.15 -1.09 13.81
CA LEU A 368 -4.30 -0.21 13.56
C LEU A 368 -5.32 -0.93 12.66
N GLY A 369 -6.60 -0.54 12.76
CA GLY A 369 -7.66 -1.00 11.86
C GLY A 369 -8.75 -1.82 12.55
N LEU A 370 -9.15 -2.93 11.93
CA LEU A 370 -10.29 -3.73 12.37
C LEU A 370 -9.88 -4.93 13.23
N VAL A 371 -10.68 -5.19 14.26
CA VAL A 371 -10.58 -6.42 15.05
C VAL A 371 -10.96 -7.63 14.19
N TYR A 372 -10.27 -8.75 14.39
CA TYR A 372 -10.51 -10.02 13.69
C TYR A 372 -11.78 -10.71 14.20
N THR A 373 -12.94 -10.21 13.80
CA THR A 373 -14.24 -10.68 14.27
C THR A 373 -15.26 -10.70 13.13
N PRO A 374 -16.16 -11.69 13.09
CA PRO A 374 -17.14 -11.83 12.03
C PRO A 374 -18.22 -10.72 12.02
N VAL A 375 -18.23 -9.81 13.01
CA VAL A 375 -19.18 -8.68 13.04
C VAL A 375 -18.90 -7.63 11.95
N MET A 376 -17.69 -7.62 11.41
CA MET A 376 -17.33 -6.85 10.23
C MET A 376 -17.41 -7.76 9.01
N ALA A 377 -18.16 -7.39 8.00
CA ALA A 377 -18.41 -8.22 6.83
C ALA A 377 -18.56 -7.39 5.55
N ILE A 378 -18.26 -8.03 4.44
CA ILE A 378 -18.37 -7.50 3.09
C ILE A 378 -19.41 -8.35 2.35
N PRO A 379 -20.49 -7.74 1.84
CA PRO A 379 -21.46 -8.45 1.00
C PRO A 379 -20.80 -9.11 -0.23
N PRO A 380 -21.34 -10.22 -0.77
CA PRO A 380 -20.84 -10.84 -2.00
C PRO A 380 -21.16 -9.99 -3.23
N GLY A 381 -20.35 -9.97 -4.28
CA GLY A 381 -20.67 -9.25 -5.52
C GLY A 381 -20.42 -7.73 -5.48
N GLU A 382 -19.61 -7.23 -4.55
CA GLU A 382 -19.30 -5.79 -4.46
C GLU A 382 -18.05 -5.45 -5.27
N ALA A 383 -18.14 -4.47 -6.18
CA ALA A 383 -16.97 -3.95 -6.90
C ALA A 383 -16.03 -3.13 -5.97
N GLY A 384 -16.59 -2.51 -4.94
CA GLY A 384 -15.86 -1.67 -3.98
C GLY A 384 -16.64 -1.42 -2.69
N PHE A 385 -16.33 -2.15 -1.64
CA PHE A 385 -16.93 -1.98 -0.30
C PHE A 385 -15.90 -1.51 0.71
N LEU A 386 -16.24 -0.47 1.49
CA LEU A 386 -15.32 0.15 2.44
C LEU A 386 -15.59 -0.34 3.85
N LEU A 387 -14.53 -0.73 4.56
CA LEU A 387 -14.55 -0.93 6.00
C LEU A 387 -13.56 0.01 6.69
N LYS A 388 -13.97 0.56 7.84
CA LYS A 388 -13.18 1.54 8.61
C LYS A 388 -12.93 1.02 10.03
N GLY A 389 -11.67 1.03 10.45
CA GLY A 389 -11.24 0.81 11.83
C GLY A 389 -10.62 2.05 12.44
N TYR A 390 -10.75 2.21 13.75
CA TYR A 390 -10.38 3.41 14.47
C TYR A 390 -9.47 3.11 15.66
N CYS A 391 -8.45 3.95 15.83
CA CYS A 391 -7.76 4.20 17.08
C CYS A 391 -8.26 5.53 17.63
N THR A 392 -9.13 5.47 18.65
CA THR A 392 -9.84 6.66 19.17
C THR A 392 -8.94 7.58 20.00
N ASP A 393 -9.36 8.85 20.07
CA ASP A 393 -8.78 9.89 20.92
C ASP A 393 -8.61 9.44 22.37
N LYS A 394 -9.61 8.74 22.93
CA LYS A 394 -9.56 8.18 24.29
C LYS A 394 -8.46 7.14 24.45
N CYS A 395 -8.26 6.28 23.44
CA CYS A 395 -7.21 5.27 23.51
C CYS A 395 -5.82 5.93 23.41
N THR A 396 -5.61 6.83 22.45
CA THR A 396 -4.34 7.55 22.32
C THR A 396 -4.07 8.43 23.56
N GLN A 397 -5.09 9.07 24.11
CA GLN A 397 -5.00 9.90 25.31
C GLN A 397 -4.50 9.14 26.54
N VAL A 398 -4.93 7.89 26.71
CA VAL A 398 -4.59 7.04 27.87
C VAL A 398 -3.27 6.30 27.64
N ALA A 399 -2.98 5.91 26.41
CA ALA A 399 -1.91 4.95 26.12
C ALA A 399 -0.61 5.57 25.58
N LEU A 400 -0.66 6.79 25.01
CA LEU A 400 0.52 7.47 24.49
C LEU A 400 1.17 8.40 25.52
N PRO A 401 2.49 8.58 25.47
CA PRO A 401 3.19 9.53 26.34
C PRO A 401 2.87 10.99 25.93
N PRO A 402 3.05 11.98 26.82
CA PRO A 402 2.81 13.39 26.50
C PRO A 402 3.60 13.92 25.31
N ALA A 403 4.81 13.40 25.08
CA ALA A 403 5.65 13.75 23.94
C ALA A 403 5.17 13.13 22.61
N GLY A 404 4.19 12.23 22.65
CA GLY A 404 3.73 11.47 21.49
C GLY A 404 4.67 10.35 21.06
N ILE A 405 4.35 9.78 19.91
CA ILE A 405 5.15 8.77 19.20
C ILE A 405 5.43 9.25 17.78
N HIS A 406 6.44 8.65 17.15
CA HIS A 406 6.92 8.98 15.82
C HIS A 406 6.87 7.72 14.95
N ILE A 407 5.92 7.68 14.02
CA ILE A 407 5.76 6.59 13.05
C ILE A 407 6.74 6.82 11.91
N PHE A 408 7.64 5.87 11.68
CA PHE A 408 8.67 5.96 10.64
C PHE A 408 8.51 4.92 9.53
N ALA A 409 7.74 3.84 9.77
CA ALA A 409 7.40 2.86 8.76
C ALA A 409 5.99 2.30 8.95
N SER A 410 5.43 1.73 7.90
CA SER A 410 4.08 1.16 7.90
C SER A 410 3.99 -0.03 6.94
N GLN A 411 3.27 -1.06 7.35
CA GLN A 411 2.91 -2.21 6.52
C GLN A 411 1.39 -2.36 6.48
N LEU A 412 0.84 -2.32 5.27
CA LEU A 412 -0.59 -2.49 5.00
C LEU A 412 -0.89 -3.98 4.79
N HIS A 413 -2.00 -4.46 5.34
CA HIS A 413 -2.37 -5.86 5.27
C HIS A 413 -3.89 -6.07 5.15
N THR A 414 -4.27 -6.94 4.22
CA THR A 414 -5.60 -7.51 4.02
C THR A 414 -5.44 -8.94 3.49
N HIS A 415 -6.54 -9.68 3.38
CA HIS A 415 -6.57 -10.91 2.60
C HIS A 415 -6.99 -10.63 1.14
N LEU A 416 -7.38 -11.67 0.40
CA LEU A 416 -7.45 -11.73 -1.06
C LEU A 416 -8.36 -10.68 -1.74
N THR A 417 -9.38 -10.17 -1.04
CA THR A 417 -10.36 -9.23 -1.61
C THR A 417 -9.94 -7.77 -1.45
N GLY A 418 -8.88 -7.46 -0.68
CA GLY A 418 -8.41 -6.08 -0.50
C GLY A 418 -7.83 -5.46 -1.77
N ARG A 419 -8.11 -4.18 -1.98
CA ARG A 419 -7.71 -3.40 -3.16
C ARG A 419 -7.11 -2.04 -2.82
N LYS A 420 -7.58 -1.39 -1.75
CA LYS A 420 -7.04 -0.09 -1.31
C LYS A 420 -6.92 -0.08 0.20
N VAL A 421 -5.85 0.50 0.73
CA VAL A 421 -5.70 0.69 2.17
C VAL A 421 -5.13 2.09 2.43
N VAL A 422 -5.75 2.82 3.35
CA VAL A 422 -5.31 4.16 3.75
C VAL A 422 -5.43 4.33 5.26
N THR A 423 -4.46 5.00 5.87
CA THR A 423 -4.51 5.42 7.28
C THR A 423 -4.32 6.92 7.39
N ILE A 424 -5.28 7.59 8.03
CA ILE A 424 -5.30 9.04 8.20
C ILE A 424 -5.21 9.39 9.68
N LEU A 425 -4.35 10.35 10.00
CA LEU A 425 -4.26 11.00 11.30
C LEU A 425 -5.18 12.21 11.34
N SER A 426 -6.06 12.26 12.34
CA SER A 426 -6.94 13.40 12.62
C SER A 426 -6.70 13.94 14.02
N ARG A 427 -6.75 15.27 14.16
CA ARG A 427 -6.61 15.99 15.42
C ARG A 427 -7.72 17.02 15.55
N GLU A 428 -8.47 16.96 16.64
CA GLU A 428 -9.60 17.85 16.93
C GLU A 428 -10.65 17.84 15.80
N GLY A 429 -11.00 16.65 15.30
CA GLY A 429 -12.01 16.47 14.26
C GLY A 429 -11.60 16.94 12.85
N ARG A 430 -10.30 17.23 12.62
CA ARG A 430 -9.75 17.60 11.32
C ARG A 430 -8.66 16.63 10.90
N GLU A 431 -8.71 16.17 9.65
CA GLU A 431 -7.62 15.40 9.05
C GLU A 431 -6.37 16.28 8.96
N ARG A 432 -5.22 15.71 9.38
CA ARG A 432 -3.94 16.42 9.46
C ARG A 432 -2.92 15.86 8.50
N GLU A 433 -2.73 14.54 8.53
CA GLU A 433 -1.71 13.86 7.74
C GLU A 433 -2.20 12.48 7.29
N VAL A 434 -1.77 12.06 6.10
CA VAL A 434 -1.88 10.67 5.66
C VAL A 434 -0.67 9.93 6.23
N VAL A 435 -0.92 8.92 7.07
CA VAL A 435 0.15 8.10 7.65
C VAL A 435 0.74 7.18 6.59
N ASN A 436 -0.14 6.48 5.87
CA ASN A 436 0.23 5.66 4.71
C ASN A 436 -1.01 5.46 3.84
N ALA A 437 -0.83 5.36 2.52
CA ALA A 437 -1.88 5.11 1.55
C ALA A 437 -1.36 4.25 0.42
N ASP A 438 -2.21 3.37 -0.08
CA ASP A 438 -1.96 2.59 -1.28
C ASP A 438 -3.28 2.32 -2.00
N ASN A 439 -3.51 3.06 -3.08
CA ASN A 439 -4.71 2.94 -3.91
C ASN A 439 -4.69 1.73 -4.85
N HIS A 440 -3.51 1.16 -5.06
CA HIS A 440 -3.26 0.01 -5.93
C HIS A 440 -2.78 -1.19 -5.11
N TYR A 441 -3.09 -1.21 -3.81
CA TYR A 441 -2.68 -2.27 -2.90
C TYR A 441 -3.06 -3.66 -3.45
N SER A 442 -2.15 -4.61 -3.30
CA SER A 442 -2.40 -6.02 -3.61
C SER A 442 -2.03 -6.91 -2.42
N PRO A 443 -2.89 -7.87 -2.03
CA PRO A 443 -2.60 -8.83 -0.97
C PRO A 443 -1.39 -9.72 -1.28
N HIS A 444 -0.99 -9.83 -2.54
CA HIS A 444 0.19 -10.60 -2.93
C HIS A 444 1.49 -9.84 -2.67
N PHE A 445 1.46 -8.50 -2.63
CA PHE A 445 2.63 -7.63 -2.49
C PHE A 445 2.56 -6.81 -1.19
N GLN A 446 3.13 -7.35 -0.11
CA GLN A 446 3.12 -6.74 1.21
C GLN A 446 4.55 -6.53 1.70
N GLU A 447 4.96 -5.27 1.82
CA GLU A 447 6.29 -4.88 2.32
C GLU A 447 6.15 -3.88 3.47
N ILE A 448 7.15 -3.81 4.35
CA ILE A 448 7.26 -2.70 5.30
C ILE A 448 7.85 -1.51 4.54
N ARG A 449 7.07 -0.43 4.43
CA ARG A 449 7.49 0.80 3.76
C ARG A 449 7.97 1.81 4.78
N MET A 450 9.20 2.27 4.62
CA MET A 450 9.65 3.49 5.29
C MET A 450 8.82 4.67 4.78
N LEU A 451 8.32 5.48 5.70
CA LEU A 451 7.56 6.67 5.34
C LEU A 451 8.51 7.74 4.79
N LYS A 452 8.10 8.41 3.71
CA LYS A 452 8.84 9.58 3.17
C LYS A 452 8.99 10.70 4.21
N LYS A 453 8.04 10.78 5.14
CA LYS A 453 8.02 11.72 6.25
C LYS A 453 7.58 10.97 7.51
N VAL A 454 8.35 11.13 8.58
CA VAL A 454 7.96 10.62 9.91
C VAL A 454 6.70 11.35 10.40
N VAL A 455 5.71 10.60 10.87
CA VAL A 455 4.42 11.15 11.32
C VAL A 455 4.35 11.12 12.85
N SER A 456 4.12 12.27 13.46
CA SER A 456 3.99 12.41 14.91
C SER A 456 2.55 12.31 15.38
N VAL A 457 2.29 11.35 16.27
CA VAL A 457 0.96 11.10 16.86
C VAL A 457 1.01 11.42 18.35
N PHE A 458 0.06 12.22 18.82
CA PHE A 458 0.01 12.71 20.20
C PHE A 458 -1.23 12.18 20.94
N PRO A 459 -1.24 12.22 22.28
CA PRO A 459 -2.43 11.95 23.07
C PRO A 459 -3.63 12.79 22.60
N GLY A 460 -4.79 12.15 22.38
CA GLY A 460 -6.01 12.81 21.88
C GLY A 460 -6.16 12.79 20.36
N ASP A 461 -5.17 12.32 19.60
CA ASP A 461 -5.29 12.10 18.16
C ASP A 461 -6.13 10.86 17.83
N VAL A 462 -6.72 10.85 16.63
CA VAL A 462 -7.46 9.72 16.07
C VAL A 462 -6.73 9.19 14.84
N LEU A 463 -6.48 7.89 14.78
CA LEU A 463 -6.00 7.21 13.58
C LEU A 463 -7.14 6.41 12.97
N THR A 464 -7.45 6.65 11.70
CA THR A 464 -8.50 5.93 10.97
C THR A 464 -7.87 5.13 9.84
N THR A 465 -8.01 3.82 9.87
CA THR A 465 -7.58 2.91 8.81
C THR A 465 -8.79 2.44 8.02
N THR A 466 -8.79 2.71 6.71
CA THR A 466 -9.87 2.34 5.79
C THR A 466 -9.34 1.37 4.75
N CYS A 467 -10.05 0.26 4.57
CA CYS A 467 -9.76 -0.73 3.53
C CYS A 467 -10.93 -0.81 2.54
N THR A 468 -10.62 -0.90 1.25
CA THR A 468 -11.59 -1.13 0.17
C THR A 468 -11.42 -2.54 -0.37
N TYR A 469 -12.53 -3.25 -0.50
CA TYR A 469 -12.57 -4.65 -0.93
C TYR A 469 -13.39 -4.83 -2.21
N ASN A 470 -13.01 -5.83 -3.01
CA ASN A 470 -13.76 -6.30 -4.16
C ASN A 470 -14.11 -7.78 -3.96
N THR A 471 -15.40 -8.10 -3.96
CA THR A 471 -15.96 -9.43 -3.74
C THR A 471 -16.81 -9.91 -4.91
N GLU A 472 -16.58 -9.38 -6.12
CA GLU A 472 -17.29 -9.79 -7.34
C GLU A 472 -17.17 -11.29 -7.63
N ASP A 473 -16.07 -11.90 -7.19
CA ASP A 473 -15.77 -13.34 -7.28
C ASP A 473 -16.39 -14.18 -6.16
N ARG A 474 -17.07 -13.57 -5.17
CA ARG A 474 -17.61 -14.24 -3.99
C ARG A 474 -19.12 -14.38 -4.07
N ASN A 475 -19.61 -15.57 -3.75
CA ASN A 475 -21.05 -15.88 -3.68
C ASN A 475 -21.65 -15.75 -2.28
N GLN A 476 -20.81 -15.61 -1.24
CA GLN A 476 -21.23 -15.45 0.16
C GLN A 476 -20.55 -14.24 0.79
N ALA A 477 -21.16 -13.74 1.88
CA ALA A 477 -20.57 -12.66 2.67
C ALA A 477 -19.17 -13.06 3.18
N THR A 478 -18.20 -12.19 2.94
CA THR A 478 -16.84 -12.37 3.42
C THR A 478 -16.71 -11.65 4.76
N VAL A 479 -16.27 -12.35 5.81
CA VAL A 479 -16.31 -11.83 7.19
C VAL A 479 -14.91 -11.62 7.75
N GLY A 480 -14.79 -10.82 8.80
CA GLY A 480 -13.53 -10.64 9.52
C GLY A 480 -13.05 -11.93 10.21
N GLY A 481 -11.78 -12.29 10.04
CA GLY A 481 -11.23 -13.50 10.65
C GLY A 481 -9.81 -13.84 10.25
N PHE A 482 -9.35 -15.02 10.68
CA PHE A 482 -7.97 -15.49 10.50
C PHE A 482 -7.77 -16.34 9.23
N SER A 483 -8.85 -16.86 8.63
CA SER A 483 -8.74 -17.65 7.40
C SER A 483 -8.35 -16.75 6.23
N ILE A 484 -7.55 -17.24 5.29
CA ILE A 484 -7.25 -16.52 4.03
C ILE A 484 -8.51 -16.21 3.20
N THR A 485 -9.59 -16.96 3.42
CA THR A 485 -10.91 -16.73 2.80
C THR A 485 -11.78 -15.74 3.56
N ASP A 486 -11.47 -15.48 4.84
CA ASP A 486 -11.99 -14.35 5.61
C ASP A 486 -11.26 -13.07 5.19
N GLU A 487 -11.52 -11.95 5.86
CA GLU A 487 -10.81 -10.69 5.64
C GLU A 487 -10.18 -10.07 6.87
N MET A 488 -9.20 -9.21 6.59
CA MET A 488 -8.54 -8.34 7.56
C MET A 488 -8.40 -6.92 7.00
N CYS A 489 -8.38 -5.94 7.90
CA CYS A 489 -8.02 -4.54 7.61
C CYS A 489 -7.00 -4.09 8.64
N VAL A 490 -5.72 -4.09 8.29
CA VAL A 490 -4.65 -3.82 9.24
C VAL A 490 -3.60 -2.89 8.65
N ASN A 491 -3.13 -1.96 9.49
CA ASN A 491 -1.90 -1.25 9.26
C ASN A 491 -0.98 -1.47 10.48
N TYR A 492 0.15 -2.15 10.27
CA TYR A 492 1.21 -2.29 11.26
C TYR A 492 2.11 -1.06 11.17
N VAL A 493 2.04 -0.19 12.16
CA VAL A 493 2.89 1.01 12.22
C VAL A 493 4.11 0.74 13.10
N HIS A 494 5.29 1.05 12.57
CA HIS A 494 6.56 1.00 13.29
C HIS A 494 6.85 2.40 13.82
N TYR A 495 7.05 2.51 15.13
CA TYR A 495 7.16 3.79 15.80
C TYR A 495 8.16 3.80 16.94
N TYR A 496 8.54 4.98 17.40
CA TYR A 496 9.29 5.17 18.65
C TYR A 496 8.78 6.41 19.42
N PRO A 497 9.00 6.49 20.75
CA PRO A 497 9.45 5.41 21.62
C PRO A 497 8.37 4.32 21.79
N GLN A 498 8.78 3.07 22.01
CA GLN A 498 7.86 1.97 22.31
C GLN A 498 6.94 2.31 23.49
N THR A 499 5.65 2.02 23.34
CA THR A 499 4.65 2.14 24.41
C THR A 499 4.08 0.78 24.76
N GLN A 500 3.21 0.72 25.78
CA GLN A 500 2.44 -0.49 26.06
C GLN A 500 1.32 -0.72 25.03
N LEU A 501 0.96 0.26 24.19
CA LEU A 501 -0.11 0.12 23.20
C LEU A 501 0.36 -0.71 22.01
N GLU A 502 -0.27 -1.87 21.83
CA GLU A 502 0.02 -2.78 20.73
C GLU A 502 -1.19 -2.93 19.81
N LEU A 503 -2.39 -3.10 20.36
CA LEU A 503 -3.60 -3.19 19.57
C LEU A 503 -4.42 -1.91 19.76
N CYS A 504 -4.60 -1.16 18.68
CA CYS A 504 -5.52 -0.03 18.64
C CYS A 504 -6.51 -0.20 17.49
N LYS A 505 -7.52 -1.04 17.74
CA LYS A 505 -8.48 -1.50 16.74
C LYS A 505 -9.92 -1.29 17.17
N SER A 506 -10.83 -1.33 16.21
CA SER A 506 -12.27 -1.27 16.50
C SER A 506 -13.07 -2.29 15.70
N ALA A 507 -14.32 -2.48 16.10
CA ALA A 507 -15.35 -3.16 15.32
C ALA A 507 -16.72 -2.55 15.63
N VAL A 508 -17.74 -2.83 14.82
CA VAL A 508 -19.12 -2.44 15.12
C VAL A 508 -19.60 -3.06 16.44
N ASP A 509 -20.43 -2.36 17.20
CA ASP A 509 -21.10 -2.93 18.37
C ASP A 509 -22.02 -4.09 17.97
N LEU A 510 -21.84 -5.23 18.64
CA LEU A 510 -22.58 -6.46 18.37
C LEU A 510 -24.09 -6.26 18.53
N GLY A 511 -24.55 -5.46 19.49
CA GLY A 511 -25.97 -5.21 19.71
C GLY A 511 -26.61 -4.43 18.56
N TYR A 512 -25.87 -3.53 17.92
CA TYR A 512 -26.33 -2.82 16.73
C TYR A 512 -26.36 -3.74 15.50
N LEU A 513 -25.39 -4.64 15.35
CA LEU A 513 -25.43 -5.65 14.29
C LEU A 513 -26.63 -6.62 14.45
N GLN A 514 -26.95 -7.01 15.69
CA GLN A 514 -28.15 -7.81 15.95
C GLN A 514 -29.45 -7.07 15.57
N ARG A 515 -29.51 -5.74 15.76
CA ARG A 515 -30.64 -4.93 15.29
C ARG A 515 -30.73 -4.87 13.77
N TYR A 516 -29.60 -4.86 13.06
CA TYR A 516 -29.58 -5.01 11.61
C TYR A 516 -30.22 -6.33 11.18
N PHE A 517 -29.82 -7.48 11.75
CA PHE A 517 -30.45 -8.76 11.42
C PHE A 517 -31.96 -8.77 11.69
N ASN A 518 -32.41 -8.20 12.83
CA ASN A 518 -33.83 -8.06 13.12
C ASN A 518 -34.59 -7.22 12.07
N LEU A 519 -33.97 -6.15 11.57
CA LEU A 519 -34.57 -5.29 10.55
C LEU A 519 -34.68 -6.01 9.21
N VAL A 520 -33.60 -6.67 8.78
CA VAL A 520 -33.56 -7.44 7.52
C VAL A 520 -34.61 -8.55 7.52
N ASN A 521 -34.77 -9.27 8.64
CA ASN A 521 -35.80 -10.29 8.80
C ASN A 521 -37.22 -9.75 8.59
N ARG A 522 -37.54 -8.63 9.25
CA ARG A 522 -38.86 -8.02 9.15
C ARG A 522 -39.16 -7.48 7.75
N PHE A 523 -38.13 -7.08 7.00
CA PHE A 523 -38.31 -6.45 5.70
C PHE A 523 -38.45 -7.45 4.55
N ASN A 524 -37.75 -8.58 4.62
CA ASN A 524 -37.72 -9.55 3.51
C ASN A 524 -38.79 -10.66 3.61
N ASP A 525 -39.57 -10.73 4.69
CA ASP A 525 -40.57 -11.80 4.92
C ASP A 525 -39.99 -13.23 4.79
N GLU A 526 -38.66 -13.37 4.93
CA GLU A 526 -37.90 -14.61 4.87
C GLU A 526 -37.33 -14.93 6.26
N GLU A 527 -37.33 -16.22 6.63
CA GLU A 527 -36.77 -16.71 7.90
C GLU A 527 -35.22 -16.71 7.86
N ILE A 528 -34.57 -15.56 8.01
CA ILE A 528 -33.17 -15.58 8.43
C ILE A 528 -33.18 -16.16 9.84
N CYS A 529 -32.55 -17.31 10.06
CA CYS A 529 -32.51 -17.98 11.36
C CYS A 529 -31.89 -17.05 12.42
N MET A 530 -32.74 -16.29 13.11
CA MET A 530 -32.44 -15.55 14.34
C MET A 530 -32.47 -16.48 15.55
N CYS A 531 -32.04 -17.72 15.33
CA CYS A 531 -32.00 -18.74 16.36
C CYS A 531 -31.00 -18.27 17.44
N PRO A 532 -31.33 -18.33 18.75
CA PRO A 532 -30.49 -17.83 19.83
C PRO A 532 -29.07 -18.43 19.89
N GLN A 533 -28.83 -19.51 19.14
CA GLN A 533 -27.57 -20.25 19.06
C GLN A 533 -26.80 -20.04 17.73
N ALA A 534 -27.35 -19.30 16.76
CA ALA A 534 -26.68 -19.09 15.47
C ALA A 534 -25.47 -18.16 15.63
N SER A 535 -24.32 -18.58 15.12
CA SER A 535 -23.13 -17.73 15.06
C SER A 535 -23.34 -16.56 14.09
N ILE A 536 -22.60 -15.45 14.29
CA ILE A 536 -22.65 -14.28 13.40
C ILE A 536 -22.35 -14.66 11.94
N ARG A 537 -21.45 -15.62 11.74
CA ARG A 537 -21.15 -16.15 10.40
C ARG A 537 -22.38 -16.77 9.77
N GLN A 538 -23.08 -17.64 10.50
CA GLN A 538 -24.31 -18.27 10.01
C GLN A 538 -25.41 -17.24 9.71
N GLN A 539 -25.55 -16.22 10.57
CA GLN A 539 -26.52 -15.14 10.36
C GLN A 539 -26.20 -14.33 9.09
N LEU A 540 -24.93 -14.01 8.84
CA LEU A 540 -24.51 -13.30 7.62
C LEU A 540 -24.64 -14.16 6.36
N SER A 541 -24.39 -15.47 6.47
CA SER A 541 -24.55 -16.40 5.36
C SER A 541 -26.02 -16.60 4.96
N SER A 542 -26.97 -16.37 5.87
CA SER A 542 -28.40 -16.48 5.59
C SER A 542 -29.07 -15.17 5.15
N VAL A 543 -28.35 -14.05 5.11
CA VAL A 543 -28.89 -12.78 4.60
C VAL A 543 -29.10 -12.87 3.09
N PRO A 544 -30.30 -12.56 2.56
CA PRO A 544 -30.51 -12.41 1.12
C PRO A 544 -29.90 -11.08 0.64
N TRP A 545 -28.79 -11.10 -0.09
CA TRP A 545 -28.03 -9.88 -0.41
C TRP A 545 -28.61 -9.06 -1.59
N ASN A 546 -29.74 -8.39 -1.34
CA ASN A 546 -30.31 -7.36 -2.22
C ASN A 546 -29.73 -5.95 -1.94
N ALA A 547 -30.03 -4.98 -2.80
CA ALA A 547 -29.52 -3.61 -2.68
C ALA A 547 -29.85 -2.97 -1.32
N PHE A 548 -31.08 -3.16 -0.82
CA PHE A 548 -31.52 -2.63 0.47
C PHE A 548 -30.66 -3.16 1.62
N ASN A 549 -30.44 -4.47 1.71
CA ASN A 549 -29.65 -5.06 2.80
C ASN A 549 -28.19 -4.59 2.78
N ARG A 550 -27.60 -4.44 1.58
CA ARG A 550 -26.23 -3.90 1.40
C ARG A 550 -26.12 -2.45 1.88
N ASP A 551 -27.07 -1.61 1.46
CA ASP A 551 -27.09 -0.19 1.83
C ASP A 551 -27.32 0.01 3.33
N VAL A 552 -28.22 -0.77 3.92
CA VAL A 552 -28.47 -0.72 5.37
C VAL A 552 -27.25 -1.20 6.15
N LEU A 553 -26.54 -2.24 5.70
CA LEU A 553 -25.29 -2.68 6.34
C LEU A 553 -24.19 -1.62 6.23
N LYS A 554 -24.06 -0.98 5.07
CA LYS A 554 -23.12 0.14 4.88
C LYS A 554 -23.45 1.29 5.83
N SER A 555 -24.72 1.68 5.91
CA SER A 555 -25.19 2.69 6.85
C SER A 555 -24.96 2.28 8.31
N LEU A 556 -25.11 1.00 8.65
CA LEU A 556 -24.77 0.50 9.98
C LEU A 556 -23.29 0.78 10.28
N TYR A 557 -22.38 0.43 9.38
CA TYR A 557 -20.93 0.63 9.61
C TYR A 557 -20.51 2.10 9.64
N ASP A 558 -21.21 2.99 8.94
CA ASP A 558 -20.89 4.42 8.96
C ASP A 558 -21.41 5.14 10.22
N PHE A 559 -22.48 4.67 10.87
CA PHE A 559 -23.14 5.41 11.95
C PHE A 559 -23.24 4.68 13.29
N ALA A 560 -23.17 3.34 13.30
CA ALA A 560 -23.35 2.60 14.53
C ALA A 560 -22.15 2.78 15.49
N PRO A 561 -22.38 2.80 16.81
CA PRO A 561 -21.31 2.83 17.79
C PRO A 561 -20.33 1.67 17.63
N ILE A 562 -19.06 1.92 17.97
CA ILE A 562 -17.99 0.95 17.88
C ILE A 562 -17.67 0.33 19.26
N SER A 563 -17.18 -0.90 19.22
CA SER A 563 -16.42 -1.53 20.30
C SER A 563 -14.93 -1.32 20.05
N MET A 564 -14.26 -0.64 20.97
CA MET A 564 -12.84 -0.31 20.89
C MET A 564 -11.99 -1.35 21.61
N HIS A 565 -10.96 -1.82 20.94
CA HIS A 565 -9.93 -2.70 21.49
C HIS A 565 -8.64 -1.89 21.62
N CYS A 566 -8.50 -1.26 22.79
CA CYS A 566 -7.29 -0.58 23.24
C CYS A 566 -6.54 -1.54 24.17
N ASN A 567 -5.65 -2.37 23.61
CA ASN A 567 -4.99 -3.43 24.36
C ASN A 567 -3.49 -3.18 24.49
N LYS A 568 -2.99 -3.57 25.66
CA LYS A 568 -1.56 -3.63 25.97
C LYS A 568 -0.90 -4.80 25.26
N SER A 569 0.43 -4.78 25.18
CA SER A 569 1.24 -5.94 24.75
C SER A 569 0.97 -7.21 25.54
N SER A 570 0.56 -7.11 26.80
CA SER A 570 0.15 -8.26 27.63
C SER A 570 -1.24 -8.80 27.28
N ALA A 571 -1.81 -8.43 26.14
CA ALA A 571 -3.18 -8.72 25.70
C ALA A 571 -4.31 -8.24 26.64
N VAL A 572 -4.02 -7.40 27.65
CA VAL A 572 -5.00 -6.85 28.60
C VAL A 572 -5.45 -5.46 28.15
N ARG A 573 -6.74 -5.14 28.30
CA ARG A 573 -7.30 -3.81 27.98
C ARG A 573 -6.80 -2.74 28.95
N PHE A 574 -6.65 -1.51 28.47
CA PHE A 574 -6.34 -0.38 29.36
C PHE A 574 -7.50 -0.12 30.35
N PRO A 575 -7.24 0.10 31.65
CA PRO A 575 -8.25 0.07 32.71
C PRO A 575 -9.16 1.31 32.81
N LEU A 576 -9.02 2.32 31.94
CA LEU A 576 -9.59 3.66 32.16
C LEU A 576 -10.66 4.10 31.13
N GLY A 577 -11.44 3.17 30.55
CA GLY A 577 -12.51 3.55 29.62
C GLY A 577 -13.67 2.56 29.53
N PHE A 578 -14.89 3.08 29.42
CA PHE A 578 -15.99 2.33 28.80
C PHE A 578 -15.68 2.20 27.31
N TRP A 579 -15.09 1.08 26.91
CA TRP A 579 -14.63 0.81 25.53
C TRP A 579 -15.72 0.26 24.60
N LEU A 580 -16.95 0.13 25.11
CA LEU A 580 -18.12 -0.34 24.36
C LEU A 580 -19.01 0.85 24.01
N LYS A 581 -19.64 0.81 22.83
CA LYS A 581 -20.59 1.82 22.33
C LYS A 581 -20.00 3.23 22.26
N LEU A 582 -18.76 3.35 21.79
CA LEU A 582 -18.18 4.66 21.49
C LEU A 582 -18.76 5.21 20.19
N ALA A 583 -19.01 6.52 20.14
CA ALA A 583 -19.47 7.16 18.91
C ALA A 583 -18.41 7.05 17.80
N VAL A 584 -18.86 6.93 16.56
CA VAL A 584 -17.97 7.02 15.39
C VAL A 584 -17.36 8.42 15.35
N CYS A 585 -16.05 8.50 15.15
CA CYS A 585 -15.37 9.78 14.97
C CYS A 585 -15.75 10.37 13.61
N ASN A 586 -16.52 11.46 13.62
CA ASN A 586 -16.84 12.21 12.41
C ASN A 586 -15.84 13.34 12.22
N CYS A 587 -15.07 13.33 11.13
CA CYS A 587 -14.26 14.47 10.74
C CYS A 587 -15.15 15.55 10.11
N PHE A 588 -15.00 16.79 10.58
CA PHE A 588 -15.72 17.96 10.05
C PHE A 588 -15.03 18.57 8.82
N SER A 589 -13.76 18.25 8.58
CA SER A 589 -13.00 18.69 7.40
C SER A 589 -12.04 17.61 6.92
N ARG A 590 -12.08 17.31 5.62
CA ARG A 590 -11.13 16.42 4.94
C ARG A 590 -9.90 17.21 4.48
N LEU A 591 -8.76 16.55 4.38
CA LEU A 591 -7.62 17.10 3.66
C LEU A 591 -8.05 17.34 2.21
N ALA A 592 -7.78 18.53 1.68
CA ALA A 592 -7.84 18.71 0.23
C ALA A 592 -6.82 17.74 -0.36
N ASN A 593 -7.26 16.86 -1.26
CA ASN A 593 -6.30 16.10 -2.06
C ASN A 593 -5.33 17.13 -2.64
N ALA A 594 -4.03 16.95 -2.42
CA ALA A 594 -3.01 17.64 -3.20
C ALA A 594 -2.99 17.04 -4.61
N SER A 595 -4.14 16.98 -5.27
CA SER A 595 -4.28 16.81 -6.70
C SER A 595 -4.15 18.21 -7.29
N PRO A 596 -3.27 18.46 -8.27
CA PRO A 596 -3.11 19.79 -8.85
C PRO A 596 -4.33 20.29 -9.65
N PHE A 597 -5.46 19.57 -9.72
CA PHE A 597 -6.59 19.94 -10.58
C PHE A 597 -7.96 19.55 -10.01
N PRO A 598 -9.02 20.31 -10.38
CA PRO A 598 -10.36 20.16 -9.86
C PRO A 598 -11.02 18.88 -10.37
N GLU A 599 -11.79 18.22 -9.49
CA GLU A 599 -12.65 17.10 -9.83
C GLU A 599 -13.54 17.45 -11.05
N SER A 600 -13.43 16.65 -12.11
CA SER A 600 -14.36 16.68 -13.22
C SER A 600 -15.74 16.25 -12.71
N THR A 601 -16.65 17.20 -12.57
CA THR A 601 -18.08 16.94 -12.36
C THR A 601 -18.62 16.05 -13.48
N PRO A 602 -19.44 15.02 -13.18
CA PRO A 602 -20.07 14.21 -14.20
C PRO A 602 -21.06 15.05 -15.01
N PHE A 603 -20.97 14.96 -16.33
CA PHE A 603 -21.96 15.48 -17.28
C PHE A 603 -23.35 14.97 -16.88
N LYS A 604 -24.20 15.87 -16.40
CA LYS A 604 -25.66 15.69 -16.42
C LYS A 604 -26.19 16.30 -17.70
N ASP A 605 -26.62 15.46 -18.63
CA ASP A 605 -27.56 15.87 -19.67
C ASP A 605 -28.89 16.24 -19.00
N GLU A 606 -29.10 17.53 -18.73
CA GLU A 606 -30.42 18.09 -18.46
C GLU A 606 -30.76 19.11 -19.54
N ILE A 607 -31.68 18.70 -20.42
CA ILE A 607 -32.42 19.56 -21.34
C ILE A 607 -33.18 20.60 -20.51
N ARG A 608 -32.76 21.86 -20.57
CA ARG A 608 -33.51 23.01 -20.02
C ARG A 608 -34.35 23.68 -21.10
N ILE A 609 -35.67 23.66 -20.91
CA ILE A 609 -36.64 24.48 -21.64
C ILE A 609 -36.75 25.82 -20.90
N PHE A 610 -36.53 26.92 -21.62
CA PHE A 610 -36.68 28.30 -21.13
C PHE A 610 -38.15 28.74 -21.15
N PHE A 611 -38.61 29.39 -20.08
CA PHE A 611 -39.63 30.44 -20.18
C PHE A 611 -39.14 31.68 -19.42
N GLY A 612 -39.15 32.82 -20.11
CA GLY A 612 -38.60 34.08 -19.64
C GLY A 612 -39.45 34.79 -18.58
N SER A 613 -38.74 35.51 -17.72
CA SER A 613 -39.18 36.65 -16.89
C SER A 613 -39.76 37.80 -17.76
N PRO A 614 -40.35 38.91 -17.23
CA PRO A 614 -40.25 39.43 -15.85
C PRO A 614 -41.53 40.12 -15.28
N GLY A 615 -41.49 40.55 -14.00
CA GLY A 615 -42.34 41.66 -13.55
C GLY A 615 -42.74 41.71 -12.06
N ILE A 616 -41.86 42.27 -11.23
CA ILE A 616 -42.09 43.24 -10.12
C ILE A 616 -43.50 43.29 -9.46
N ALA A 617 -43.57 42.97 -8.15
CA ALA A 617 -44.17 43.76 -7.04
C ALA A 617 -44.71 42.86 -5.89
N LYS A 618 -44.35 43.19 -4.64
CA LYS A 618 -45.08 42.85 -3.39
C LYS A 618 -45.91 44.09 -2.97
N PRO A 619 -46.76 44.08 -1.91
CA PRO A 619 -47.35 43.00 -1.07
C PRO A 619 -48.89 43.18 -0.84
N GLY A 620 -49.58 42.23 -0.18
CA GLY A 620 -50.93 42.50 0.36
C GLY A 620 -51.72 41.33 0.96
N TYR A 621 -51.88 41.38 2.29
CA TYR A 621 -52.91 40.87 3.24
C TYR A 621 -54.21 40.12 2.83
N MET A 622 -54.71 39.36 3.83
CA MET A 622 -56.09 38.87 4.14
C MET A 622 -56.57 37.59 3.44
N VAL A 623 -56.90 36.47 4.13
CA VAL A 623 -57.93 36.12 5.16
C VAL A 623 -59.20 35.51 4.52
N ASP A 624 -59.49 34.30 5.01
CA ASP A 624 -60.75 33.54 5.13
C ASP A 624 -61.61 33.04 3.95
N ASP A 625 -61.91 31.75 4.11
CA ASP A 625 -63.21 31.07 4.11
C ASP A 625 -63.89 30.44 2.88
N HIS A 626 -64.33 29.21 3.19
CA HIS A 626 -65.59 28.56 2.85
C HIS A 626 -65.89 28.02 1.44
N GLN A 627 -66.05 26.68 1.45
CA GLN A 627 -67.28 25.92 1.14
C GLN A 627 -67.59 25.42 -0.29
N ASN A 628 -68.04 24.16 -0.27
CA ASN A 628 -69.09 23.51 -1.06
C ASN A 628 -68.76 22.89 -2.44
N LEU A 629 -68.65 21.54 -2.39
CA LEU A 629 -69.48 20.52 -3.10
C LEU A 629 -70.67 21.06 -3.94
N PRO A 630 -71.19 20.37 -5.00
CA PRO A 630 -71.48 18.91 -4.94
C PRO A 630 -71.54 18.09 -6.26
N MET A 631 -71.65 16.76 -6.05
CA MET A 631 -72.46 15.74 -6.74
C MET A 631 -72.44 15.53 -8.26
N LYS A 632 -72.25 14.25 -8.63
CA LYS A 632 -73.09 13.34 -9.46
C LYS A 632 -72.16 12.38 -10.21
N ASP A 633 -72.41 11.11 -10.49
CA ASP A 633 -73.44 10.11 -10.18
C ASP A 633 -72.77 8.76 -10.54
N GLY A 634 -73.00 7.68 -9.78
CA GLY A 634 -72.46 6.33 -10.07
C GLY A 634 -73.20 5.61 -11.22
N PRO A 635 -73.33 4.27 -11.23
CA PRO A 635 -72.49 3.17 -10.72
C PRO A 635 -72.45 2.00 -11.78
N PRO A 636 -72.51 0.69 -11.45
CA PRO A 636 -71.59 -0.20 -10.72
C PRO A 636 -71.18 -1.46 -11.54
N ARG A 637 -70.33 -2.33 -10.95
CA ARG A 637 -70.36 -3.83 -10.92
C ARG A 637 -68.93 -4.38 -11.01
N SER A 638 -68.36 -4.92 -9.93
CA SER A 638 -68.60 -6.19 -9.22
C SER A 638 -67.69 -7.33 -9.71
N SER A 639 -67.02 -7.91 -8.72
CA SER A 639 -66.60 -9.31 -8.59
C SER A 639 -65.57 -9.89 -9.58
N GLY A 640 -64.44 -10.30 -9.01
CA GLY A 640 -64.24 -11.74 -8.85
C GLY A 640 -62.99 -12.35 -9.49
N TRP A 641 -62.11 -12.81 -8.60
CA TRP A 641 -61.41 -14.11 -8.65
C TRP A 641 -60.30 -14.40 -9.69
N ARG A 642 -59.21 -14.93 -9.11
CA ARG A 642 -58.33 -16.04 -9.56
C ARG A 642 -57.08 -15.74 -10.42
N ARG A 643 -55.95 -15.97 -9.73
CA ARG A 643 -54.90 -17.00 -9.96
C ARG A 643 -54.08 -16.97 -11.26
N LEU A 644 -52.77 -17.12 -11.02
CA LEU A 644 -51.72 -17.77 -11.84
C LEU A 644 -51.38 -16.97 -13.11
N LEU A 645 -50.17 -16.47 -13.30
CA LEU A 645 -48.84 -17.06 -13.12
C LEU A 645 -47.82 -16.05 -12.59
#